data_AF-A0A5E4D5P7-F1
#
_entry.id   AF-A0A5E4D5P7-F1
#
_cell.length_a   1.000
_cell.length_b   1.000
_cell.length_c   1.000
_cell.angle_alpha   90.00
_cell.angle_beta   90.00
_cell.angle_gamma   90.00
#
_symmetry.space_group_name_H-M   'P 1'
#
loop_
_entity.id
_entity.type
_entity.pdbx_description
1 polymer ?
#
loop_
_entity_poly.entity_id
_entity_poly.type
_entity_poly.pdbx_seq_one_letter_code
_entity_poly.pdbx_strand_id
1 'polypeptide(L)'
;MMYDLMEWRSQLLSGTLPKDELKELKQKVTSKIDYGNKILELDLIVRDEDGNILDPDNTSVISLFHAHEEATDKITERIKEEMSKDQPDYGMYSRISSSPTHSLYVFVRNFVCRIGEDAELFMSLYDPNKQMVISENYLVRWGSRGFPKEIEMLNNLKVVFTDLGNKDLNRDKIYLICQIVRVGKMDLKDTNAKKCTQGLRRPFGVAVMDITDIIKGKSESDEEKQHFIPFHPVTAENDFLHSLLGKVTASKGDSGGQGLWVTMKMLVGDIIQIRKDYPHLVDRTTVVARKLGFPEIIMPGDVRNDIYITLLQGDFDKYNKTTQRNVEVIMCVCAEDGKTLPNAICVGAGDKPMNEYRSVVYYQVKQPRWMETVKVAVPIEDMQRIHLRFMFRHRSSLESKDKGEKNFAMSYVKLMKDDGTTLHDGCHDLIVLKGDSKKMEDASAYLTLPSYRHYSENKGATLSRSSSSVGGLSISSRDVFSISTLVCSTKLTQNVGLLGLLKWRMRPQLLQENLEKLKIVDGEEVVKFLQDTLDALFNIMMEHSQSNEYDILVFDALIYIIGLIADRKFQHFNTVLEAYIQQHFSATLAYKKLMTVLKTYLDTSSRGEQCEPILRTLKALEYVFKFIVRSRTLFSQLES
;
A
#
# COMPACT_ATOMS: atom_id res chain seq x y z
N MET A 1 -14.02 -9.06 39.26
CA MET A 1 -14.66 -8.34 40.38
C MET A 1 -14.65 -9.16 41.67
N MET A 2 -15.34 -10.31 41.77
CA MET A 2 -15.33 -11.09 43.02
C MET A 2 -13.97 -11.67 43.40
N TYR A 3 -13.19 -12.18 42.43
CA TYR A 3 -11.82 -12.66 42.70
C TYR A 3 -10.91 -11.55 43.23
N ASP A 4 -10.97 -10.36 42.64
CA ASP A 4 -10.19 -9.18 43.08
C ASP A 4 -10.58 -8.75 44.51
N LEU A 5 -11.89 -8.77 44.83
CA LEU A 5 -12.39 -8.46 46.18
C LEU A 5 -11.93 -9.49 47.22
N MET A 6 -11.89 -10.78 46.86
CA MET A 6 -11.36 -11.83 47.75
C MET A 6 -9.87 -11.66 48.01
N GLU A 7 -9.10 -11.26 47.00
CA GLU A 7 -7.67 -10.97 47.13
C GLU A 7 -7.42 -9.75 48.02
N TRP A 8 -8.11 -8.63 47.77
CA TRP A 8 -7.99 -7.42 48.60
C TRP A 8 -8.45 -7.66 50.04
N ARG A 9 -9.47 -8.49 50.26
CA ARG A 9 -9.86 -8.93 51.60
C ARG A 9 -8.72 -9.69 52.29
N SER A 10 -8.03 -10.58 51.58
CA SER A 10 -6.86 -11.29 52.13
C SER A 10 -5.73 -10.33 52.49
N GLN A 11 -5.50 -9.30 51.67
CA GLN A 11 -4.50 -8.26 51.91
C GLN A 11 -4.86 -7.38 53.13
N LEU A 12 -6.12 -6.98 53.27
CA LEU A 12 -6.60 -6.23 54.45
C LEU A 12 -6.46 -7.05 55.75
N LEU A 13 -6.72 -8.36 55.69
CA LEU A 13 -6.60 -9.26 56.84
C LEU A 13 -5.15 -9.64 57.18
N SER A 14 -4.21 -9.46 56.25
CA SER A 14 -2.81 -9.82 56.45
C SER A 14 -2.09 -8.92 57.48
N GLY A 15 -2.59 -7.69 57.68
CA GLY A 15 -2.05 -6.75 58.67
C GLY A 15 -0.63 -6.24 58.39
N THR A 16 -0.04 -6.58 57.24
CA THR A 16 1.35 -6.22 56.88
C THR A 16 1.46 -4.90 56.12
N LEU A 17 0.35 -4.23 55.83
CA LEU A 17 0.31 -3.02 55.01
C LEU A 17 0.60 -1.76 55.86
N PRO A 18 1.41 -0.82 55.36
CA PRO A 18 1.53 0.53 55.89
C PRO A 18 0.16 1.25 55.95
N LYS A 19 0.02 2.22 56.85
CA LYS A 19 -1.26 2.94 57.05
C LYS A 19 -1.80 3.61 55.78
N ASP A 20 -0.91 4.15 54.95
CA ASP A 20 -1.30 4.86 53.72
C ASP A 20 -1.80 3.88 52.65
N GLU A 21 -1.10 2.76 52.45
CA GLU A 21 -1.54 1.68 51.56
C GLU A 21 -2.84 1.02 52.04
N LEU A 22 -3.01 0.88 53.36
CA LEU A 22 -4.23 0.35 53.95
C LEU A 22 -5.43 1.28 53.68
N LYS A 23 -5.25 2.59 53.79
CA LYS A 23 -6.28 3.60 53.49
C LYS A 23 -6.68 3.57 52.01
N GLU A 24 -5.69 3.55 51.11
CA GLU A 24 -5.94 3.49 49.66
C GLU A 24 -6.63 2.19 49.26
N LEU A 25 -6.16 1.04 49.77
CA LEU A 25 -6.76 -0.26 49.49
C LEU A 25 -8.20 -0.34 50.01
N LYS A 26 -8.47 0.21 51.20
CA LYS A 26 -9.81 0.26 51.78
C LYS A 26 -10.76 1.11 50.93
N GLN A 27 -10.34 2.32 50.51
CA GLN A 27 -11.12 3.16 49.60
C GLN A 27 -11.39 2.45 48.26
N LYS A 28 -10.41 1.75 47.72
CA LYS A 28 -10.54 0.99 46.46
C LYS A 28 -11.53 -0.16 46.58
N VAL A 29 -11.50 -0.90 47.69
CA VAL A 29 -12.43 -1.99 47.99
C VAL A 29 -13.85 -1.46 48.14
N THR A 30 -14.05 -0.44 48.98
CA THR A 30 -15.38 0.12 49.23
C THR A 30 -15.98 0.73 47.97
N SER A 31 -15.19 1.48 47.21
CA SER A 31 -15.62 2.08 45.94
C SER A 31 -16.05 1.03 44.90
N LYS A 32 -15.42 -0.15 44.88
CA LYS A 32 -15.82 -1.28 44.01
C LYS A 32 -17.07 -2.00 44.50
N ILE A 33 -17.27 -2.10 45.82
CA ILE A 33 -18.48 -2.69 46.43
C ILE A 33 -19.68 -1.79 46.18
N ASP A 34 -19.55 -0.48 46.44
CA ASP A 34 -20.65 0.47 46.29
C ASP A 34 -21.06 0.61 44.80
N TYR A 35 -20.09 0.52 43.88
CA TYR A 35 -20.35 0.39 42.43
C TYR A 35 -21.13 -0.89 42.09
N GLY A 36 -20.72 -2.04 42.62
CA GLY A 36 -21.42 -3.31 42.42
C GLY A 36 -22.84 -3.30 42.98
N ASN A 37 -23.04 -2.73 44.17
CA ASN A 37 -24.36 -2.58 44.78
C ASN A 37 -25.30 -1.75 43.90
N LYS A 38 -24.81 -0.65 43.30
CA LYS A 38 -25.61 0.18 42.41
C LYS A 38 -26.05 -0.56 41.13
N ILE A 39 -25.17 -1.37 40.54
CA ILE A 39 -25.50 -2.19 39.36
C ILE A 39 -26.51 -3.28 39.71
N LEU A 40 -26.38 -3.86 40.91
CA LEU A 40 -27.27 -4.91 41.41
C LEU A 40 -28.58 -4.36 41.99
N GLU A 41 -28.83 -3.04 41.88
CA GLU A 41 -30.00 -2.34 42.42
C GLU A 41 -30.19 -2.54 43.94
N LEU A 42 -29.08 -2.63 44.68
CA LEU A 42 -29.04 -2.74 46.13
C LEU A 42 -28.84 -1.37 46.79
N ASP A 43 -29.11 -1.32 48.11
CA ASP A 43 -28.98 -0.09 48.90
C ASP A 43 -27.55 0.46 48.90
N LEU A 44 -27.45 1.78 48.75
CA LEU A 44 -26.18 2.52 48.79
C LEU A 44 -25.77 2.79 50.24
N ILE A 45 -24.53 2.47 50.58
CA ILE A 45 -23.96 2.76 51.90
C ILE A 45 -23.04 3.96 51.77
N VAL A 46 -23.34 5.04 52.49
CA VAL A 46 -22.53 6.26 52.51
C VAL A 46 -21.31 6.07 53.42
N ARG A 47 -20.15 6.53 52.97
CA ARG A 47 -18.86 6.33 53.66
C ARG A 47 -18.09 7.63 53.83
N ASP A 48 -17.25 7.69 54.86
CA ASP A 48 -16.32 8.80 55.11
C ASP A 48 -15.08 8.77 54.19
N GLU A 49 -14.22 9.80 54.29
CA GLU A 49 -12.96 9.89 53.53
C GLU A 49 -11.97 8.74 53.84
N ASP A 50 -12.16 8.01 54.93
CA ASP A 50 -11.34 6.85 55.32
C ASP A 50 -12.00 5.51 54.94
N GLY A 51 -13.14 5.53 54.21
CA GLY A 51 -13.89 4.37 53.76
C GLY A 51 -14.68 3.64 54.85
N ASN A 52 -14.89 4.24 56.02
CA ASN A 52 -15.80 3.72 57.05
C ASN A 52 -17.25 4.06 56.70
N ILE A 53 -18.19 3.27 57.23
CA ILE A 53 -19.62 3.58 57.13
C ILE A 53 -19.91 4.81 57.98
N LEU A 54 -20.62 5.76 57.39
CA LEU A 54 -20.94 7.03 58.01
C LEU A 54 -22.07 6.82 59.03
N ASP A 55 -21.84 7.23 60.29
CA ASP A 55 -22.77 6.99 61.39
C ASP A 55 -23.92 8.03 61.39
N PRO A 56 -25.19 7.61 61.23
CA PRO A 56 -26.34 8.51 61.21
C PRO A 56 -26.56 9.27 62.53
N ASP A 57 -26.15 8.70 63.67
CA ASP A 57 -26.39 9.31 64.99
C ASP A 57 -25.40 10.45 65.30
N ASN A 58 -24.23 10.43 64.65
CA ASN A 58 -23.18 11.43 64.79
C ASN A 58 -23.17 12.47 63.65
N THR A 59 -24.00 12.28 62.64
CA THR A 59 -24.00 13.10 61.42
C THR A 59 -25.31 13.85 61.27
N SER A 60 -25.26 15.16 61.01
CA SER A 60 -26.46 15.95 60.76
C SER A 60 -27.23 15.39 59.55
N VAL A 61 -28.57 15.41 59.64
CA VAL A 61 -29.47 14.93 58.58
C VAL A 61 -29.16 15.58 57.23
N ILE A 62 -28.78 16.86 57.23
CA ILE A 62 -28.45 17.62 56.03
C ILE A 62 -27.10 17.17 55.44
N SER A 63 -26.09 16.96 56.29
CA SER A 63 -24.79 16.44 55.84
C SER A 63 -24.88 15.01 55.31
N LEU A 64 -25.73 14.18 55.92
CA LEU A 64 -25.96 12.81 55.45
C LEU A 64 -26.64 12.81 54.07
N PHE A 65 -27.61 13.70 53.86
CA PHE A 65 -28.25 13.89 52.55
C PHE A 65 -27.25 14.32 51.47
N HIS A 66 -26.41 15.32 51.73
CA HIS A 66 -25.38 15.75 50.79
C HIS A 66 -24.35 14.66 50.50
N ALA A 67 -23.93 13.90 51.52
CA ALA A 67 -23.02 12.77 51.33
C ALA A 67 -23.66 11.66 50.47
N HIS A 68 -24.98 11.47 50.58
CA HIS A 68 -25.73 10.54 49.73
C HIS A 68 -25.87 11.03 48.29
N GLU A 69 -26.12 12.33 48.10
CA GLU A 69 -26.15 13.00 46.79
C GLU A 69 -24.80 12.86 46.08
N GLU A 70 -23.72 13.23 46.76
CA GLU A 70 -22.35 13.15 46.23
C GLU A 70 -21.92 11.71 45.92
N ALA A 71 -22.22 10.74 46.79
CA ALA A 71 -21.93 9.33 46.54
C ALA A 71 -22.71 8.80 45.33
N THR A 72 -23.97 9.22 45.18
CA THR A 72 -24.81 8.85 44.04
C THR A 72 -24.27 9.43 42.73
N ASP A 73 -23.86 10.70 42.74
CA ASP A 73 -23.28 11.37 41.56
C ASP A 73 -21.96 10.73 41.14
N LYS A 74 -21.03 10.50 42.08
CA LYS A 74 -19.75 9.82 41.81
C LYS A 74 -19.94 8.43 41.20
N ILE A 75 -20.87 7.64 41.73
CA ILE A 75 -21.16 6.30 41.20
C ILE A 75 -21.83 6.40 39.83
N THR A 76 -22.75 7.35 39.64
CA THR A 76 -23.44 7.56 38.36
C THR A 76 -22.49 8.07 37.28
N GLU A 77 -21.54 8.94 37.60
CA GLU A 77 -20.46 9.35 36.69
C GLU A 77 -19.56 8.17 36.35
N ARG A 78 -19.18 7.35 37.32
CA ARG A 78 -18.39 6.13 37.05
C ARG A 78 -19.15 5.13 36.19
N ILE A 79 -20.45 4.97 36.39
CA ILE A 79 -21.31 4.14 35.53
C ILE A 79 -21.38 4.76 34.14
N LYS A 80 -21.52 6.08 33.99
CA LYS A 80 -21.47 6.75 32.67
C LYS A 80 -20.10 6.57 32.00
N GLU A 81 -19.01 6.65 32.75
CA GLU A 81 -17.65 6.39 32.26
C GLU A 81 -17.47 4.93 31.83
N GLU A 82 -17.94 3.96 32.63
CA GLU A 82 -17.90 2.54 32.25
C GLU A 82 -18.88 2.22 31.11
N MET A 83 -20.08 2.79 31.05
CA MET A 83 -21.00 2.69 29.91
C MET A 83 -20.47 3.40 28.65
N SER A 84 -19.61 4.40 28.81
CA SER A 84 -18.87 5.01 27.70
C SER A 84 -17.62 4.21 27.29
N LYS A 85 -17.14 3.30 28.14
CA LYS A 85 -16.12 2.27 27.83
C LYS A 85 -16.72 0.95 27.32
N ASP A 86 -17.97 0.65 27.69
CA ASP A 86 -18.78 -0.50 27.24
C ASP A 86 -19.67 -0.14 26.03
N GLN A 87 -19.73 1.14 25.63
CA GLN A 87 -19.63 1.42 24.21
C GLN A 87 -18.22 1.01 23.83
N PRO A 88 -18.03 -0.08 23.08
CA PRO A 88 -16.69 -0.39 22.65
C PRO A 88 -16.16 0.84 21.90
N ASP A 89 -14.87 1.12 22.06
CA ASP A 89 -14.09 2.08 21.25
C ASP A 89 -14.26 1.91 19.71
N TYR A 90 -15.12 0.99 19.27
CA TYR A 90 -15.84 1.01 17.99
C TYR A 90 -16.34 2.41 17.61
N GLY A 91 -16.82 3.23 18.54
CA GLY A 91 -17.41 4.54 18.18
C GLY A 91 -16.42 5.52 17.55
N MET A 92 -15.16 5.53 17.98
CA MET A 92 -14.20 6.55 17.54
C MET A 92 -13.26 6.03 16.45
N TYR A 93 -12.96 4.72 16.43
CA TYR A 93 -12.23 4.11 15.32
C TYR A 93 -13.13 3.67 14.15
N SER A 94 -14.38 3.23 14.39
CA SER A 94 -15.31 2.81 13.32
C SER A 94 -16.14 3.95 12.72
N ARG A 95 -16.29 5.11 13.37
CA ARG A 95 -16.91 6.29 12.72
C ARG A 95 -15.95 7.04 11.80
N ILE A 96 -14.65 6.86 11.96
CA ILE A 96 -13.64 7.44 11.05
C ILE A 96 -13.46 6.57 9.79
N SER A 97 -13.82 5.28 9.82
CA SER A 97 -13.89 4.43 8.62
C SER A 97 -15.22 4.61 7.86
N SER A 98 -15.51 5.81 7.37
CA SER A 98 -16.74 6.07 6.60
C SER A 98 -16.69 5.55 5.15
N SER A 99 -15.74 4.68 4.81
CA SER A 99 -15.88 3.78 3.65
C SER A 99 -15.34 2.39 4.04
N PRO A 100 -16.16 1.33 3.96
CA PRO A 100 -15.65 -0.01 4.18
C PRO A 100 -14.60 -0.32 3.11
N THR A 101 -13.34 -0.51 3.54
CA THR A 101 -12.38 -1.25 2.73
C THR A 101 -12.85 -2.70 2.66
N HIS A 102 -12.83 -3.27 1.48
CA HIS A 102 -13.24 -4.65 1.28
C HIS A 102 -12.00 -5.49 0.97
N SER A 103 -12.07 -6.74 1.38
CA SER A 103 -11.04 -7.73 1.10
C SER A 103 -11.67 -9.03 0.61
N LEU A 104 -11.03 -9.71 -0.32
CA LEU A 104 -11.46 -11.01 -0.82
C LEU A 104 -10.53 -12.08 -0.28
N TYR A 105 -11.05 -12.94 0.59
CA TYR A 105 -10.37 -14.15 1.03
C TYR A 105 -10.54 -15.25 -0.01
N VAL A 106 -9.44 -15.88 -0.40
CA VAL A 106 -9.40 -17.00 -1.34
C VAL A 106 -8.58 -18.12 -0.73
N PHE A 107 -9.16 -19.31 -0.68
CA PHE A 107 -8.47 -20.51 -0.24
C PHE A 107 -8.47 -21.55 -1.35
N VAL A 108 -7.28 -21.93 -1.81
CA VAL A 108 -7.10 -22.97 -2.81
C VAL A 108 -7.22 -24.33 -2.13
N ARG A 109 -8.28 -25.05 -2.45
CA ARG A 109 -8.56 -26.39 -1.90
C ARG A 109 -7.79 -27.47 -2.64
N ASN A 110 -7.72 -27.38 -3.96
CA ASN A 110 -7.07 -28.38 -4.79
C ASN A 110 -6.68 -27.80 -6.15
N PHE A 111 -5.65 -28.35 -6.77
CA PHE A 111 -5.25 -28.03 -8.13
C PHE A 111 -5.11 -29.32 -8.95
N VAL A 112 -6.00 -29.48 -9.93
CA VAL A 112 -6.14 -30.70 -10.73
C VAL A 112 -5.61 -30.42 -12.13
N CYS A 113 -4.29 -30.52 -12.30
CA CYS A 113 -3.65 -30.40 -13.62
C CYS A 113 -2.37 -31.24 -13.68
N ARG A 114 -2.17 -31.97 -14.79
CA ARG A 114 -0.96 -32.74 -15.04
C ARG A 114 0.07 -31.89 -15.76
N ILE A 115 0.90 -31.17 -15.00
CA ILE A 115 1.97 -30.34 -15.56
C ILE A 115 3.18 -31.18 -15.98
N GLY A 116 3.57 -32.18 -15.15
CA GLY A 116 4.72 -33.06 -15.40
C GLY A 116 6.11 -32.42 -15.16
N GLU A 117 6.15 -31.14 -14.83
CA GLU A 117 7.34 -30.37 -14.41
C GLU A 117 7.00 -29.53 -13.19
N ASP A 118 8.00 -28.90 -12.57
CA ASP A 118 7.75 -27.88 -11.55
C ASP A 118 7.04 -26.67 -12.19
N ALA A 119 6.23 -25.96 -11.42
CA ALA A 119 5.49 -24.80 -11.90
C ALA A 119 5.33 -23.71 -10.85
N GLU A 120 4.98 -22.53 -11.34
CA GLU A 120 4.65 -21.33 -10.59
C GLU A 120 3.21 -20.96 -10.96
N LEU A 121 2.34 -20.86 -9.94
CA LEU A 121 0.95 -20.45 -10.07
C LEU A 121 0.84 -19.00 -9.58
N PHE A 122 0.44 -18.10 -10.47
CA PHE A 122 0.24 -16.68 -10.16
C PHE A 122 -1.25 -16.35 -10.14
N MET A 123 -1.80 -16.14 -8.94
CA MET A 123 -3.21 -15.77 -8.77
C MET A 123 -3.38 -14.28 -8.54
N SER A 124 -4.27 -13.63 -9.27
CA SER A 124 -4.55 -12.19 -9.10
C SER A 124 -5.95 -11.82 -9.57
N LEU A 125 -6.39 -10.62 -9.17
CA LEU A 125 -7.63 -10.01 -9.61
C LEU A 125 -7.41 -9.25 -10.92
N TYR A 126 -8.32 -9.40 -11.88
CA TYR A 126 -8.16 -8.87 -13.23
C TYR A 126 -9.41 -8.14 -13.72
N ASP A 127 -9.19 -7.01 -14.38
CA ASP A 127 -10.21 -6.24 -15.07
C ASP A 127 -10.11 -6.49 -16.59
N PRO A 128 -11.09 -7.18 -17.21
CA PRO A 128 -11.07 -7.47 -18.63
C PRO A 128 -11.37 -6.26 -19.50
N ASN A 129 -12.07 -5.24 -18.99
CA ASN A 129 -12.39 -4.04 -19.77
C ASN A 129 -11.15 -3.17 -19.93
N LYS A 130 -10.37 -3.03 -18.84
CA LYS A 130 -9.09 -2.30 -18.87
C LYS A 130 -7.90 -3.15 -19.31
N GLN A 131 -8.09 -4.47 -19.40
CA GLN A 131 -7.04 -5.46 -19.68
C GLN A 131 -5.86 -5.42 -18.69
N MET A 132 -6.15 -5.08 -17.43
CA MET A 132 -5.15 -4.80 -16.39
C MET A 132 -5.40 -5.63 -15.13
N VAL A 133 -4.31 -6.03 -14.47
CA VAL A 133 -4.33 -6.66 -13.16
C VAL A 133 -4.61 -5.60 -12.09
N ILE A 134 -5.43 -5.95 -11.10
CA ILE A 134 -5.89 -5.08 -10.01
C ILE A 134 -5.07 -5.31 -8.73
N SER A 135 -4.60 -6.53 -8.48
CA SER A 135 -3.91 -6.92 -7.24
C SER A 135 -2.50 -7.43 -7.49
N GLU A 136 -1.67 -7.46 -6.45
CA GLU A 136 -0.43 -8.26 -6.46
C GLU A 136 -0.74 -9.72 -6.80
N ASN A 137 0.24 -10.39 -7.42
CA ASN A 137 0.15 -11.83 -7.68
C ASN A 137 0.40 -12.60 -6.38
N TYR A 138 -0.47 -13.55 -6.05
CA TYR A 138 -0.18 -14.58 -5.06
C TYR A 138 0.55 -15.72 -5.75
N LEU A 139 1.80 -15.98 -5.32
CA LEU A 139 2.66 -16.99 -5.94
C LEU A 139 2.65 -18.29 -5.13
N VAL A 140 2.25 -19.38 -5.78
CA VAL A 140 2.37 -20.74 -5.24
C VAL A 140 3.35 -21.54 -6.10
N ARG A 141 4.41 -22.05 -5.48
CA ARG A 141 5.38 -22.94 -6.15
C ARG A 141 4.89 -24.38 -6.11
N TRP A 142 4.53 -24.90 -7.27
CA TRP A 142 4.01 -26.25 -7.45
C TRP A 142 5.11 -27.22 -7.88
N GLY A 143 5.22 -28.36 -7.22
CA GLY A 143 6.18 -29.40 -7.54
C GLY A 143 5.71 -30.33 -8.65
N SER A 144 6.66 -30.89 -9.39
CA SER A 144 6.46 -31.90 -10.43
C SER A 144 5.70 -33.16 -9.99
N ARG A 145 5.65 -33.45 -8.69
CA ARG A 145 4.88 -34.58 -8.10
C ARG A 145 3.41 -34.26 -7.86
N GLY A 146 2.95 -33.05 -8.20
CA GLY A 146 1.54 -32.64 -8.03
C GLY A 146 1.19 -32.09 -6.65
N PHE A 147 2.18 -31.64 -5.88
CA PHE A 147 2.00 -31.01 -4.56
C PHE A 147 2.81 -29.72 -4.49
N PRO A 148 2.44 -28.74 -3.62
CA PRO A 148 3.27 -27.58 -3.34
C PRO A 148 4.71 -27.98 -2.94
N LYS A 149 5.71 -27.19 -3.36
CA LYS A 149 7.13 -27.48 -3.03
C LYS A 149 7.42 -27.42 -1.54
N GLU A 150 6.69 -26.56 -0.82
CA GLU A 150 6.80 -26.40 0.62
C GLU A 150 5.68 -27.19 1.31
N ILE A 151 6.06 -28.20 2.10
CA ILE A 151 5.11 -29.11 2.77
C ILE A 151 4.23 -28.34 3.77
N GLU A 152 4.75 -27.27 4.37
CA GLU A 152 4.01 -26.38 5.27
C GLU A 152 2.85 -25.64 4.57
N MET A 153 2.93 -25.46 3.25
CA MET A 153 1.87 -24.80 2.47
C MET A 153 0.70 -25.72 2.09
N LEU A 154 0.79 -27.04 2.29
CA LEU A 154 -0.29 -27.99 1.96
C LEU A 154 -1.64 -27.63 2.61
N ASN A 155 -1.61 -27.05 3.81
CA ASN A 155 -2.81 -26.63 4.54
C ASN A 155 -3.01 -25.10 4.58
N ASN A 156 -2.14 -24.34 3.89
CA ASN A 156 -2.09 -22.88 3.99
C ASN A 156 -2.01 -22.17 2.64
N LEU A 157 -2.72 -22.67 1.63
CA LEU A 157 -2.87 -21.99 0.33
C LEU A 157 -3.93 -20.88 0.38
N LYS A 158 -3.82 -20.00 1.38
CA LYS A 158 -4.78 -18.95 1.68
C LYS A 158 -4.18 -17.59 1.33
N VAL A 159 -4.95 -16.77 0.63
CA VAL A 159 -4.60 -15.38 0.34
C VAL A 159 -5.79 -14.47 0.64
N VAL A 160 -5.49 -13.30 1.19
CA VAL A 160 -6.44 -12.19 1.29
C VAL A 160 -6.00 -11.10 0.33
N PHE A 161 -6.84 -10.82 -0.67
CA PHE A 161 -6.68 -9.64 -1.53
C PHE A 161 -7.28 -8.43 -0.81
N THR A 162 -6.45 -7.46 -0.43
CA THR A 162 -6.85 -6.31 0.41
C THR A 162 -6.96 -5.00 -0.38
N ASP A 163 -7.43 -3.95 0.30
CA ASP A 163 -7.48 -2.57 -0.20
C ASP A 163 -8.45 -2.35 -1.38
N LEU A 164 -9.50 -3.19 -1.50
CA LEU A 164 -10.53 -3.03 -2.54
C LEU A 164 -11.52 -1.94 -2.11
N GLY A 165 -11.64 -0.89 -2.93
CA GLY A 165 -12.55 0.24 -2.67
C GLY A 165 -13.89 0.12 -3.41
N ASN A 166 -14.81 1.06 -3.18
CA ASN A 166 -16.13 1.03 -3.82
C ASN A 166 -16.06 1.13 -5.35
N LYS A 167 -15.11 1.90 -5.89
CA LYS A 167 -14.80 1.94 -7.34
C LYS A 167 -14.46 0.58 -7.90
N ASP A 168 -13.81 -0.28 -7.13
CA ASP A 168 -13.46 -1.63 -7.57
C ASP A 168 -14.69 -2.54 -7.51
N LEU A 169 -15.48 -2.49 -6.44
CA LEU A 169 -16.73 -3.25 -6.31
C LEU A 169 -17.78 -2.87 -7.37
N ASN A 170 -17.81 -1.60 -7.77
CA ASN A 170 -18.72 -1.07 -8.78
C ASN A 170 -18.28 -1.34 -10.22
N ARG A 171 -17.14 -2.01 -10.45
CA ARG A 171 -16.73 -2.40 -11.81
C ARG A 171 -17.77 -3.32 -12.44
N ASP A 172 -17.92 -3.23 -13.76
CA ASP A 172 -18.87 -4.06 -14.49
C ASP A 172 -18.54 -5.55 -14.34
N LYS A 173 -17.25 -5.90 -14.47
CA LYS A 173 -16.75 -7.26 -14.33
C LYS A 173 -15.40 -7.33 -13.62
N ILE A 174 -15.23 -8.32 -12.76
CA ILE A 174 -13.96 -8.66 -12.10
C ILE A 174 -13.75 -10.17 -12.19
N TYR A 175 -12.53 -10.55 -12.57
CA TYR A 175 -12.13 -11.95 -12.73
C TYR A 175 -11.06 -12.33 -11.72
N LEU A 176 -11.13 -13.53 -11.17
CA LEU A 176 -9.99 -14.20 -10.58
C LEU A 176 -9.25 -14.95 -11.70
N ILE A 177 -7.97 -14.66 -11.85
CA ILE A 177 -7.10 -15.34 -12.82
C ILE A 177 -6.00 -16.11 -12.11
N CYS A 178 -5.59 -17.22 -12.69
CA CYS A 178 -4.42 -18.00 -12.29
C CYS A 178 -3.56 -18.26 -13.53
N GLN A 179 -2.43 -17.57 -13.65
CA GLN A 179 -1.46 -17.81 -14.72
C GLN A 179 -0.49 -18.90 -14.29
N ILE A 180 -0.22 -19.86 -15.18
CA ILE A 180 0.59 -21.02 -14.87
C ILE A 180 1.84 -20.98 -15.74
N VAL A 181 2.99 -20.92 -15.08
CA VAL A 181 4.32 -20.92 -15.71
C VAL A 181 5.02 -22.21 -15.29
N ARG A 182 5.38 -23.05 -16.25
CA ARG A 182 6.18 -24.25 -15.98
C ARG A 182 7.67 -23.90 -15.95
N VAL A 183 8.42 -24.62 -15.11
CA VAL A 183 9.86 -24.45 -14.93
C VAL A 183 10.53 -25.77 -15.28
N GLY A 184 11.21 -25.82 -16.43
CA GLY A 184 11.69 -27.08 -16.98
C GLY A 184 12.60 -26.93 -18.19
N LYS A 185 12.51 -27.88 -19.14
CA LYS A 185 13.39 -27.95 -20.33
C LYS A 185 12.81 -27.28 -21.56
N MET A 186 13.57 -26.65 -22.44
CA MET A 186 13.01 -25.84 -23.55
C MET A 186 12.03 -26.58 -24.48
N ASP A 187 12.33 -27.82 -24.89
CA ASP A 187 11.47 -28.67 -25.73
C ASP A 187 11.08 -29.95 -24.98
N LEU A 188 9.79 -30.31 -25.04
CA LEU A 188 9.28 -31.54 -24.45
C LEU A 188 9.53 -32.77 -25.33
N LYS A 189 9.67 -32.59 -26.66
CA LYS A 189 9.82 -33.67 -27.63
C LYS A 189 11.19 -34.36 -27.60
N ASP A 190 12.20 -33.70 -27.03
CA ASP A 190 13.54 -34.29 -26.89
C ASP A 190 13.58 -35.35 -25.78
N THR A 191 13.77 -36.61 -26.20
CA THR A 191 13.83 -37.81 -25.34
C THR A 191 15.11 -37.84 -24.46
N ASN A 192 16.13 -37.05 -24.80
CA ASN A 192 17.43 -37.02 -24.09
C ASN A 192 17.51 -35.92 -23.02
N ALA A 193 16.77 -36.10 -21.90
CA ALA A 193 16.67 -35.12 -20.82
C ALA A 193 18.01 -34.66 -20.20
N LYS A 194 19.10 -35.46 -20.31
CA LYS A 194 20.42 -35.15 -19.72
C LYS A 194 21.23 -34.09 -20.48
N LYS A 195 20.83 -33.70 -21.70
CA LYS A 195 21.57 -32.70 -22.52
C LYS A 195 20.80 -31.38 -22.70
N CYS A 196 19.55 -31.33 -22.25
CA CYS A 196 18.68 -30.18 -22.41
C CYS A 196 18.90 -29.16 -21.30
N THR A 197 18.85 -27.88 -21.63
CA THR A 197 18.87 -26.78 -20.66
C THR A 197 17.69 -26.89 -19.71
N GLN A 198 17.94 -26.83 -18.40
CA GLN A 198 16.93 -26.92 -17.35
C GLN A 198 16.65 -25.57 -16.68
N GLY A 199 15.57 -25.48 -15.91
CA GLY A 199 15.21 -24.30 -15.11
C GLY A 199 14.65 -23.13 -15.93
N LEU A 200 14.15 -23.38 -17.14
CA LEU A 200 13.56 -22.35 -17.99
C LEU A 200 12.09 -22.15 -17.66
N ARG A 201 11.73 -20.89 -17.32
CA ARG A 201 10.35 -20.46 -17.10
C ARG A 201 9.65 -20.32 -18.45
N ARG A 202 8.53 -21.02 -18.65
CA ARG A 202 7.77 -21.05 -19.92
C ARG A 202 6.28 -20.98 -19.65
N PRO A 203 5.49 -20.35 -20.54
CA PRO A 203 4.04 -20.30 -20.36
C PRO A 203 3.45 -21.71 -20.48
N PHE A 204 2.46 -22.03 -19.65
CA PHE A 204 1.75 -23.30 -19.69
C PHE A 204 0.25 -23.12 -19.94
N GLY A 205 -0.39 -22.16 -19.28
CA GLY A 205 -1.81 -21.85 -19.49
C GLY A 205 -2.37 -20.88 -18.46
N VAL A 206 -3.67 -20.64 -18.56
CA VAL A 206 -4.38 -19.72 -17.65
C VAL A 206 -5.69 -20.36 -17.18
N ALA A 207 -6.07 -20.11 -15.94
CA ALA A 207 -7.38 -20.43 -15.40
C ALA A 207 -8.09 -19.12 -15.05
N VAL A 208 -9.37 -18.99 -15.40
CA VAL A 208 -10.09 -17.72 -15.34
C VAL A 208 -11.52 -17.96 -14.86
N MET A 209 -11.98 -17.20 -13.87
CA MET A 209 -13.35 -17.25 -13.36
C MET A 209 -13.90 -15.84 -13.14
N ASP A 210 -15.14 -15.62 -13.56
CA ASP A 210 -15.88 -14.39 -13.24
C ASP A 210 -16.36 -14.46 -11.79
N ILE A 211 -15.95 -13.49 -10.97
CA ILE A 211 -16.27 -13.41 -9.55
C ILE A 211 -17.11 -12.16 -9.22
N THR A 212 -17.66 -11.51 -10.24
CA THR A 212 -18.38 -10.24 -10.10
C THR A 212 -19.57 -10.36 -9.13
N ASP A 213 -20.35 -11.44 -9.22
CA ASP A 213 -21.51 -11.65 -8.35
C ASP A 213 -21.14 -11.93 -6.89
N ILE A 214 -19.96 -12.54 -6.67
CA ILE A 214 -19.39 -12.79 -5.35
C ILE A 214 -18.93 -11.47 -4.72
N ILE A 215 -18.18 -10.67 -5.48
CA ILE A 215 -17.67 -9.37 -5.01
C ILE A 215 -18.83 -8.39 -4.73
N LYS A 216 -19.89 -8.41 -5.53
CA LYS A 216 -21.08 -7.56 -5.34
C LYS A 216 -22.02 -8.07 -4.24
N GLY A 217 -21.71 -9.20 -3.59
CA GLY A 217 -22.55 -9.79 -2.55
C GLY A 217 -23.91 -10.29 -3.05
N LYS A 218 -24.07 -10.49 -4.37
CA LYS A 218 -25.32 -11.00 -4.97
C LYS A 218 -25.43 -12.52 -4.89
N SER A 219 -24.29 -13.20 -4.78
CA SER A 219 -24.21 -14.63 -4.54
C SER A 219 -23.60 -14.88 -3.16
N GLU A 220 -24.31 -15.60 -2.30
CA GLU A 220 -23.72 -16.14 -1.07
C GLU A 220 -22.64 -17.17 -1.46
N SER A 221 -21.38 -16.80 -1.26
CA SER A 221 -20.23 -17.70 -1.31
C SER A 221 -19.80 -17.95 0.12
N ASP A 222 -20.28 -19.05 0.68
CA ASP A 222 -19.87 -19.48 2.01
C ASP A 222 -18.54 -20.28 1.95
N GLU A 223 -17.89 -20.46 3.10
CA GLU A 223 -16.58 -21.14 3.24
C GLU A 223 -16.56 -22.58 2.70
N GLU A 224 -17.73 -23.21 2.63
CA GLU A 224 -17.93 -24.58 2.17
C GLU A 224 -18.17 -24.67 0.65
N LYS A 225 -18.58 -23.59 0.00
CA LYS A 225 -18.93 -23.59 -1.42
C LYS A 225 -17.67 -23.58 -2.29
N GLN A 226 -17.33 -24.75 -2.83
CA GLN A 226 -16.20 -24.91 -3.73
C GLN A 226 -16.56 -24.47 -5.15
N HIS A 227 -15.70 -23.66 -5.75
CA HIS A 227 -15.80 -23.19 -7.12
C HIS A 227 -14.69 -23.83 -7.95
N PHE A 228 -15.05 -24.35 -9.12
CA PHE A 228 -14.10 -24.92 -10.08
C PHE A 228 -13.74 -23.88 -11.14
N ILE A 229 -12.45 -23.55 -11.23
CA ILE A 229 -11.91 -22.63 -12.23
C ILE A 229 -11.30 -23.45 -13.36
N PRO A 230 -11.88 -23.40 -14.58
CA PRO A 230 -11.43 -24.18 -15.73
C PRO A 230 -10.02 -23.77 -16.19
N PHE A 231 -9.14 -24.76 -16.38
CA PHE A 231 -7.81 -24.53 -16.94
C PHE A 231 -7.82 -24.53 -18.47
N HIS A 232 -7.17 -23.53 -19.07
CA HIS A 232 -7.00 -23.38 -20.51
C HIS A 232 -5.51 -23.42 -20.86
N PRO A 233 -5.02 -24.49 -21.53
CA PRO A 233 -3.62 -24.61 -21.92
C PRO A 233 -3.28 -23.66 -23.06
N VAL A 234 -2.01 -23.24 -23.13
CA VAL A 234 -1.47 -22.55 -24.32
C VAL A 234 -1.35 -23.58 -25.45
N THR A 235 -2.24 -23.50 -26.44
CA THR A 235 -2.31 -24.45 -27.57
C THR A 235 -1.41 -24.09 -28.74
N ALA A 236 -1.10 -22.80 -28.94
CA ALA A 236 -0.25 -22.32 -30.04
C ALA A 236 1.12 -21.85 -29.52
N GLU A 237 2.20 -22.18 -30.22
CA GLU A 237 3.58 -21.84 -29.81
C GLU A 237 3.85 -20.32 -29.74
N ASN A 238 2.99 -19.50 -30.35
CA ASN A 238 3.07 -18.03 -30.36
C ASN A 238 2.00 -17.33 -29.48
N ASP A 239 1.17 -18.06 -28.74
CA ASP A 239 0.16 -17.43 -27.87
C ASP A 239 0.79 -16.97 -26.55
N PHE A 240 0.61 -15.68 -26.24
CA PHE A 240 1.03 -15.07 -24.98
C PHE A 240 -0.02 -15.29 -23.89
N LEU A 241 0.40 -15.43 -22.62
CA LEU A 241 -0.53 -15.62 -21.50
C LEU A 241 -1.57 -14.49 -21.42
N HIS A 242 -1.15 -13.24 -21.61
CA HIS A 242 -2.06 -12.08 -21.61
C HIS A 242 -3.08 -12.13 -22.76
N SER A 243 -2.68 -12.52 -23.97
CA SER A 243 -3.61 -12.68 -25.09
C SER A 243 -4.61 -13.82 -24.85
N LEU A 244 -4.15 -14.91 -24.23
CA LEU A 244 -5.02 -16.03 -23.85
C LEU A 244 -6.07 -15.61 -22.81
N LEU A 245 -5.70 -14.78 -21.81
CA LEU A 245 -6.66 -14.20 -20.86
C LEU A 245 -7.76 -13.42 -21.59
N GLY A 246 -7.40 -12.57 -22.54
CA GLY A 246 -8.37 -11.83 -23.36
C GLY A 246 -9.33 -12.76 -24.12
N LYS A 247 -8.82 -13.83 -24.75
CA LYS A 247 -9.63 -14.82 -25.48
C LYS A 247 -10.57 -15.62 -24.57
N VAL A 248 -10.08 -16.08 -23.41
CA VAL A 248 -10.84 -16.89 -22.45
C VAL A 248 -11.92 -16.07 -21.75
N THR A 249 -11.64 -14.81 -21.41
CA THR A 249 -12.68 -13.91 -20.87
C THR A 249 -13.82 -13.63 -21.87
N ALA A 250 -13.55 -13.76 -23.18
CA ALA A 250 -14.54 -13.56 -24.24
C ALA A 250 -15.30 -14.84 -24.64
N SER A 251 -14.78 -16.04 -24.33
CA SER A 251 -15.36 -17.31 -24.76
C SER A 251 -15.41 -18.34 -23.62
N LYS A 252 -16.61 -18.85 -23.30
CA LYS A 252 -16.78 -19.95 -22.34
C LYS A 252 -16.43 -21.27 -23.03
N GLY A 253 -15.17 -21.68 -22.93
CA GLY A 253 -14.71 -22.99 -23.39
C GLY A 253 -14.98 -24.10 -22.38
N ASP A 254 -15.11 -25.34 -22.85
CA ASP A 254 -15.19 -26.53 -22.00
C ASP A 254 -13.77 -27.01 -21.65
N SER A 255 -13.44 -27.03 -20.36
CA SER A 255 -12.13 -27.48 -19.86
C SER A 255 -12.25 -28.95 -19.47
N GLY A 256 -11.65 -29.85 -20.25
CA GLY A 256 -11.71 -31.31 -20.06
C GLY A 256 -11.23 -31.84 -18.70
N GLY A 257 -11.92 -31.49 -17.62
CA GLY A 257 -11.72 -31.89 -16.23
C GLY A 257 -10.52 -31.28 -15.48
N GLN A 258 -9.70 -30.42 -16.11
CA GLN A 258 -8.53 -29.81 -15.46
C GLN A 258 -8.81 -28.39 -14.98
N GLY A 259 -8.35 -28.05 -13.77
CA GLY A 259 -8.65 -26.75 -13.17
C GLY A 259 -8.22 -26.59 -11.72
N LEU A 260 -8.62 -25.46 -11.14
CA LEU A 260 -8.33 -25.06 -9.76
C LEU A 260 -9.64 -25.06 -8.94
N TRP A 261 -9.62 -25.69 -7.76
CA TRP A 261 -10.73 -25.64 -6.81
C TRP A 261 -10.45 -24.59 -5.74
N VAL A 262 -11.33 -23.61 -5.62
CA VAL A 262 -11.18 -22.51 -4.66
C VAL A 262 -12.45 -22.29 -3.85
N THR A 263 -12.30 -21.86 -2.61
CA THR A 263 -13.36 -21.29 -1.77
C THR A 263 -13.08 -19.81 -1.56
N MET A 264 -14.11 -18.97 -1.61
CA MET A 264 -13.94 -17.51 -1.62
C MET A 264 -14.96 -16.87 -0.67
N LYS A 265 -14.54 -15.83 0.07
CA LYS A 265 -15.40 -15.08 0.98
C LYS A 265 -15.04 -13.60 0.95
N MET A 266 -16.04 -12.74 0.80
CA MET A 266 -15.86 -11.29 0.95
C MET A 266 -15.81 -10.93 2.43
N LEU A 267 -14.81 -10.16 2.82
CA LEU A 267 -14.57 -9.68 4.17
C LEU A 267 -14.57 -8.15 4.16
N VAL A 268 -15.13 -7.54 5.19
CA VAL A 268 -15.21 -6.08 5.34
C VAL A 268 -14.23 -5.65 6.43
N GLY A 269 -13.46 -4.60 6.15
CA GLY A 269 -12.46 -4.03 7.06
C GLY A 269 -11.04 -4.07 6.50
N ASP A 270 -10.13 -3.41 7.20
CA ASP A 270 -8.70 -3.53 6.96
C ASP A 270 -8.15 -4.89 7.45
N ILE A 271 -6.88 -5.18 7.16
CA ILE A 271 -6.28 -6.47 7.54
C ILE A 271 -6.23 -6.68 9.07
N ILE A 272 -6.13 -5.60 9.84
CA ILE A 272 -6.04 -5.65 11.31
C ILE A 272 -7.41 -6.04 11.89
N GLN A 273 -8.46 -5.39 11.40
CA GLN A 273 -9.85 -5.66 11.73
C GLN A 273 -10.25 -7.07 11.28
N ILE A 274 -9.94 -7.46 10.04
CA ILE A 274 -10.29 -8.78 9.52
C ILE A 274 -9.66 -9.90 10.35
N ARG A 275 -8.41 -9.75 10.79
CA ARG A 275 -7.75 -10.73 11.67
C ARG A 275 -8.40 -10.83 13.06
N LYS A 276 -9.03 -9.75 13.53
CA LYS A 276 -9.74 -9.72 14.81
C LYS A 276 -11.15 -10.30 14.69
N ASP A 277 -11.85 -9.96 13.62
CA ASP A 277 -13.25 -10.35 13.39
C ASP A 277 -13.35 -11.80 12.85
N TYR A 278 -12.36 -12.24 12.07
CA TYR A 278 -12.30 -13.57 11.44
C TYR A 278 -10.98 -14.32 11.71
N PRO A 279 -10.59 -14.55 12.98
CA PRO A 279 -9.32 -15.19 13.32
C PRO A 279 -9.22 -16.65 12.86
N HIS A 280 -10.36 -17.31 12.61
CA HIS A 280 -10.44 -18.68 12.09
C HIS A 280 -10.10 -18.76 10.59
N LEU A 281 -10.32 -17.67 9.84
CA LEU A 281 -10.01 -17.59 8.41
C LEU A 281 -8.63 -17.01 8.16
N VAL A 282 -8.37 -15.86 8.80
CA VAL A 282 -7.20 -15.03 8.54
C VAL A 282 -6.36 -14.98 9.79
N ASP A 283 -5.28 -15.74 9.77
CA ASP A 283 -4.27 -15.74 10.82
C ASP A 283 -3.07 -14.85 10.44
N ARG A 284 -2.00 -14.92 11.23
CA ARG A 284 -0.75 -14.19 10.95
C ARG A 284 0.05 -14.78 9.79
N THR A 285 -0.18 -16.05 9.44
CA THR A 285 0.53 -16.76 8.36
C THR A 285 -0.16 -16.62 7.01
N THR A 286 -1.42 -16.19 7.01
CA THR A 286 -2.22 -15.95 5.81
C THR A 286 -1.58 -14.87 4.96
N VAL A 287 -1.36 -15.18 3.69
CA VAL A 287 -0.69 -14.28 2.75
C VAL A 287 -1.61 -13.11 2.42
N VAL A 288 -1.05 -11.91 2.39
CA VAL A 288 -1.77 -10.67 2.05
C VAL A 288 -1.25 -10.18 0.70
N ALA A 289 -2.14 -10.09 -0.28
CA ALA A 289 -1.86 -9.53 -1.60
C ALA A 289 -2.56 -8.17 -1.71
N ARG A 290 -1.81 -7.08 -1.71
CA ARG A 290 -2.41 -5.74 -1.74
C ARG A 290 -2.91 -5.39 -3.14
N LYS A 291 -3.82 -4.42 -3.23
CA LYS A 291 -4.18 -3.78 -4.51
C LYS A 291 -2.96 -3.10 -5.16
N LEU A 292 -2.85 -3.18 -6.48
CA LEU A 292 -1.95 -2.36 -7.30
C LEU A 292 -2.55 -0.95 -7.36
N GLY A 293 -1.96 -0.03 -6.59
CA GLY A 293 -2.52 1.29 -6.33
C GLY A 293 -3.12 1.40 -4.94
N PHE A 294 -3.62 2.59 -4.61
CA PHE A 294 -4.16 2.88 -3.29
C PHE A 294 -5.64 2.48 -3.14
N PRO A 295 -6.08 2.17 -1.91
CA PRO A 295 -7.49 2.22 -1.55
C PRO A 295 -8.03 3.65 -1.72
N GLU A 296 -9.37 3.80 -1.69
CA GLU A 296 -10.02 5.12 -1.83
C GLU A 296 -9.71 6.07 -0.68
N ILE A 297 -9.52 5.51 0.52
CA ILE A 297 -9.12 6.24 1.72
C ILE A 297 -7.74 5.74 2.14
N ILE A 298 -6.82 6.68 2.34
CA ILE A 298 -5.53 6.43 2.99
C ILE A 298 -5.62 7.09 4.36
N MET A 299 -5.59 6.27 5.41
CA MET A 299 -5.65 6.78 6.78
C MET A 299 -4.33 7.46 7.15
N PRO A 300 -4.35 8.53 7.97
CA PRO A 300 -3.13 9.14 8.49
C PRO A 300 -2.29 8.08 9.22
N GLY A 301 -0.98 8.09 8.97
CA GLY A 301 -0.05 7.08 9.50
C GLY A 301 0.11 5.78 8.69
N ASP A 302 -0.68 5.52 7.64
CA ASP A 302 -0.43 4.38 6.73
C ASP A 302 0.82 4.63 5.87
N VAL A 303 1.90 3.91 6.17
CA VAL A 303 3.16 3.99 5.44
C VAL A 303 3.22 2.88 4.41
N ARG A 304 3.18 3.27 3.14
CA ARG A 304 3.30 2.35 2.00
C ARG A 304 4.41 2.83 1.07
N ASN A 305 5.23 1.91 0.59
CA ASN A 305 6.27 2.16 -0.40
C ASN A 305 6.47 0.95 -1.32
N ASP A 306 5.44 0.62 -2.08
CA ASP A 306 5.51 -0.47 -3.07
C ASP A 306 5.80 0.10 -4.45
N ILE A 307 6.82 -0.41 -5.14
CA ILE A 307 7.15 0.00 -6.51
C ILE A 307 7.01 -1.22 -7.41
N TYR A 308 6.08 -1.15 -8.35
CA TYR A 308 5.82 -2.24 -9.29
C TYR A 308 6.47 -1.94 -10.63
N ILE A 309 7.18 -2.95 -11.14
CA ILE A 309 7.84 -2.91 -12.44
C ILE A 309 7.23 -4.03 -13.27
N THR A 310 6.64 -3.68 -14.40
CA THR A 310 6.11 -4.64 -15.37
C THR A 310 7.02 -4.72 -16.57
N LEU A 311 7.53 -5.91 -16.86
CA LEU A 311 8.23 -6.20 -18.11
C LEU A 311 7.16 -6.32 -19.20
N LEU A 312 7.03 -5.32 -20.09
CA LEU A 312 5.97 -5.32 -21.09
C LEU A 312 6.34 -6.20 -22.28
N GLN A 313 7.27 -5.72 -23.09
CA GLN A 313 7.65 -6.35 -24.34
C GLN A 313 9.07 -5.94 -24.75
N GLY A 314 9.64 -6.70 -25.69
CA GLY A 314 10.85 -6.29 -26.38
C GLY A 314 10.76 -6.63 -27.86
N ASP A 315 11.66 -6.04 -28.64
CA ASP A 315 11.90 -6.37 -30.04
C ASP A 315 13.40 -6.57 -30.19
N PHE A 316 13.84 -7.80 -30.43
CA PHE A 316 15.25 -8.14 -30.57
C PHE A 316 15.52 -8.72 -31.94
N ASP A 317 16.37 -8.04 -32.70
CA ASP A 317 16.71 -8.50 -34.03
C ASP A 317 17.59 -9.77 -33.97
N LYS A 318 17.50 -10.56 -35.04
CA LYS A 318 18.25 -11.80 -35.23
C LYS A 318 19.74 -11.55 -35.49
N TYR A 319 20.09 -10.34 -35.93
CA TYR A 319 21.44 -9.94 -36.35
C TYR A 319 22.06 -11.00 -37.28
N ASN A 320 23.13 -11.65 -36.84
CA ASN A 320 23.90 -12.62 -37.63
C ASN A 320 23.50 -14.09 -37.38
N LYS A 321 22.54 -14.37 -36.49
CA LYS A 321 22.11 -15.76 -36.20
C LYS A 321 21.15 -16.27 -37.29
N THR A 322 21.02 -17.58 -37.46
CA THR A 322 20.10 -18.21 -38.44
C THR A 322 18.68 -18.41 -37.90
N THR A 323 18.47 -18.28 -36.60
CA THR A 323 17.14 -18.32 -35.94
C THR A 323 17.00 -17.15 -34.97
N GLN A 324 15.75 -16.85 -34.59
CA GLN A 324 15.49 -15.85 -33.54
C GLN A 324 16.05 -16.31 -32.19
N ARG A 325 16.34 -15.35 -31.31
CA ARG A 325 16.85 -15.65 -29.95
C ARG A 325 15.68 -15.97 -29.03
N ASN A 326 15.81 -17.03 -28.23
CA ASN A 326 14.98 -17.21 -27.04
C ASN A 326 15.52 -16.25 -25.98
N VAL A 327 14.82 -15.16 -25.72
CA VAL A 327 15.31 -14.07 -24.85
C VAL A 327 14.82 -14.29 -23.42
N GLU A 328 15.76 -14.28 -22.48
CA GLU A 328 15.51 -14.18 -21.04
C GLU A 328 15.98 -12.80 -20.57
N VAL A 329 15.11 -12.08 -19.86
CA VAL A 329 15.45 -10.81 -19.20
C VAL A 329 15.82 -11.12 -17.76
N ILE A 330 17.02 -10.70 -17.35
CA ILE A 330 17.49 -10.78 -15.98
C ILE A 330 17.43 -9.39 -15.38
N MET A 331 16.52 -9.17 -14.43
CA MET A 331 16.36 -7.92 -13.71
C MET A 331 17.05 -8.01 -12.34
N CYS A 332 17.84 -7.00 -11.99
CA CYS A 332 18.41 -6.85 -10.66
C CYS A 332 18.31 -5.39 -10.20
N VAL A 333 18.22 -5.18 -8.89
CA VAL A 333 18.34 -3.86 -8.28
C VAL A 333 19.80 -3.63 -7.93
N CYS A 334 20.40 -2.55 -8.42
CA CYS A 334 21.79 -2.21 -8.17
C CYS A 334 21.91 -0.88 -7.43
N ALA A 335 22.92 -0.77 -6.59
CA ALA A 335 23.36 0.52 -6.03
C ALA A 335 24.18 1.32 -7.07
N GLU A 336 24.46 2.59 -6.78
CA GLU A 336 25.29 3.48 -7.62
C GLU A 336 26.66 2.92 -7.96
N ASP A 337 27.26 2.10 -7.07
CA ASP A 337 28.55 1.43 -7.30
C ASP A 337 28.45 0.20 -8.21
N GLY A 338 27.25 -0.15 -8.66
CA GLY A 338 26.96 -1.28 -9.53
C GLY A 338 26.74 -2.62 -8.81
N LYS A 339 26.87 -2.67 -7.47
CA LYS A 339 26.61 -3.89 -6.71
C LYS A 339 25.11 -4.18 -6.65
N THR A 340 24.77 -5.45 -6.82
CA THR A 340 23.38 -5.92 -6.71
C THR A 340 22.94 -5.97 -5.26
N LEU A 341 21.80 -5.37 -4.95
CA LEU A 341 21.19 -5.42 -3.63
C LEU A 341 20.55 -6.79 -3.39
N PRO A 342 20.84 -7.44 -2.25
CA PRO A 342 20.24 -8.73 -1.94
C PRO A 342 18.76 -8.55 -1.58
N ASN A 343 17.93 -9.55 -1.93
CA ASN A 343 16.54 -9.67 -1.48
C ASN A 343 15.66 -8.45 -1.80
N ALA A 344 15.94 -7.74 -2.90
CA ALA A 344 15.28 -6.49 -3.26
C ALA A 344 14.05 -6.67 -4.18
N ILE A 345 13.80 -7.88 -4.71
CA ILE A 345 12.72 -8.13 -5.67
C ILE A 345 11.76 -9.18 -5.11
N CYS A 346 10.46 -8.91 -5.18
CA CYS A 346 9.38 -9.84 -4.83
C CYS A 346 8.53 -10.11 -6.07
N VAL A 347 8.40 -11.37 -6.48
CA VAL A 347 7.61 -11.74 -7.68
C VAL A 347 6.10 -11.77 -7.39
N GLY A 348 5.75 -12.10 -6.15
CA GLY A 348 4.37 -12.14 -5.69
C GLY A 348 4.30 -12.18 -4.16
N ALA A 349 3.11 -11.93 -3.64
CA ALA A 349 2.78 -12.14 -2.24
C ALA A 349 2.98 -13.63 -1.89
N GLY A 350 3.54 -13.89 -0.71
CA GLY A 350 3.76 -15.25 -0.20
C GLY A 350 5.08 -15.90 -0.63
N ASP A 351 5.86 -15.29 -1.53
CA ASP A 351 7.21 -15.75 -1.87
C ASP A 351 8.30 -14.94 -1.15
N LYS A 352 9.48 -15.54 -1.03
CA LYS A 352 10.63 -14.88 -0.42
C LYS A 352 11.24 -13.88 -1.39
N PRO A 353 11.72 -12.71 -0.92
CA PRO A 353 12.42 -11.78 -1.77
C PRO A 353 13.68 -12.41 -2.38
N MET A 354 14.07 -11.95 -3.55
CA MET A 354 15.19 -12.48 -4.34
C MET A 354 16.12 -11.38 -4.84
N ASN A 355 17.35 -11.77 -5.22
CA ASN A 355 18.38 -10.85 -5.71
C ASN A 355 18.19 -10.50 -7.20
N GLU A 356 17.77 -11.48 -7.99
CA GLU A 356 17.64 -11.38 -9.44
C GLU A 356 16.34 -12.03 -9.89
N TYR A 357 15.57 -11.33 -10.71
CA TYR A 357 14.40 -11.87 -11.38
C TYR A 357 14.75 -12.32 -12.79
N ARG A 358 14.18 -13.46 -13.24
CA ARG A 358 14.37 -13.99 -14.60
C ARG A 358 13.02 -14.15 -15.27
N SER A 359 12.82 -13.53 -16.42
CA SER A 359 11.54 -13.56 -17.14
C SER A 359 11.21 -14.92 -17.73
N VAL A 360 9.97 -15.08 -18.18
CA VAL A 360 9.56 -16.19 -19.04
C VAL A 360 10.30 -16.14 -20.38
N VAL A 361 10.61 -17.31 -20.93
CA VAL A 361 11.28 -17.47 -22.22
C VAL A 361 10.30 -17.99 -23.26
N TYR A 362 10.10 -17.20 -24.32
CA TYR A 362 9.33 -17.60 -25.49
C TYR A 362 10.25 -18.18 -26.57
N TYR A 363 9.83 -19.27 -27.21
CA TYR A 363 10.65 -19.99 -28.17
C TYR A 363 10.66 -19.27 -29.53
N GLN A 364 11.84 -18.79 -29.94
CA GLN A 364 12.11 -18.15 -31.23
C GLN A 364 11.18 -16.98 -31.58
N VAL A 365 10.65 -16.29 -30.57
CA VAL A 365 9.78 -15.12 -30.75
C VAL A 365 10.64 -13.85 -30.81
N LYS A 366 10.56 -13.12 -31.93
CA LYS A 366 11.26 -11.84 -32.13
C LYS A 366 10.77 -10.76 -31.16
N GLN A 367 9.45 -10.70 -30.96
CA GLN A 367 8.76 -9.71 -30.14
C GLN A 367 8.09 -10.35 -28.92
N PRO A 368 8.85 -10.80 -27.91
CA PRO A 368 8.27 -11.38 -26.70
C PRO A 368 7.43 -10.34 -25.96
N ARG A 369 6.25 -10.75 -25.50
CA ARG A 369 5.38 -9.98 -24.60
C ARG A 369 5.31 -10.71 -23.26
N TRP A 370 6.00 -10.20 -22.26
CA TRP A 370 6.08 -10.83 -20.95
C TRP A 370 4.84 -10.50 -20.12
N MET A 371 4.50 -9.21 -20.01
CA MET A 371 3.45 -8.71 -19.11
C MET A 371 3.62 -9.26 -17.68
N GLU A 372 4.87 -9.35 -17.22
CA GLU A 372 5.24 -9.87 -15.90
C GLU A 372 5.50 -8.71 -14.94
N THR A 373 4.67 -8.58 -13.91
CA THR A 373 4.80 -7.55 -12.88
C THR A 373 5.53 -8.11 -11.66
N VAL A 374 6.57 -7.39 -11.22
CA VAL A 374 7.33 -7.69 -9.99
C VAL A 374 7.38 -6.45 -9.10
N LYS A 375 7.47 -6.66 -7.79
CA LYS A 375 7.62 -5.59 -6.80
C LYS A 375 9.09 -5.40 -6.44
N VAL A 376 9.54 -4.16 -6.44
CA VAL A 376 10.84 -3.74 -5.88
C VAL A 376 10.60 -3.35 -4.43
N ALA A 377 11.19 -4.12 -3.52
CA ALA A 377 11.06 -3.97 -2.08
C ALA A 377 12.40 -3.48 -1.50
N VAL A 378 12.59 -2.17 -1.46
CA VAL A 378 13.81 -1.52 -0.96
C VAL A 378 13.43 -0.44 0.06
N PRO A 379 14.22 -0.25 1.14
CA PRO A 379 14.02 0.84 2.07
C PRO A 379 13.99 2.21 1.37
N ILE A 380 13.14 3.12 1.85
CA ILE A 380 12.94 4.46 1.25
C ILE A 380 14.26 5.25 1.22
N GLU A 381 15.14 5.05 2.19
CA GLU A 381 16.42 5.75 2.33
C GLU A 381 17.39 5.44 1.17
N ASP A 382 17.37 4.20 0.69
CA ASP A 382 18.27 3.73 -0.37
C ASP A 382 17.77 4.10 -1.78
N MET A 383 16.50 4.49 -1.91
CA MET A 383 15.84 4.76 -3.20
C MET A 383 16.56 5.77 -4.10
N GLN A 384 17.29 6.72 -3.50
CA GLN A 384 18.03 7.75 -4.24
C GLN A 384 19.28 7.20 -4.93
N ARG A 385 19.84 6.11 -4.42
CA ARG A 385 21.15 5.56 -4.83
C ARG A 385 21.02 4.23 -5.57
N ILE A 386 19.82 3.92 -6.07
CA ILE A 386 19.56 2.67 -6.76
C ILE A 386 19.03 2.87 -8.17
N HIS A 387 19.29 1.86 -8.98
CA HIS A 387 18.73 1.73 -10.33
C HIS A 387 18.42 0.27 -10.62
N LEU A 388 17.53 0.06 -11.57
CA LEU A 388 17.23 -1.27 -12.10
C LEU A 388 18.13 -1.52 -13.29
N ARG A 389 18.68 -2.74 -13.34
CA ARG A 389 19.48 -3.24 -14.45
C ARG A 389 18.79 -4.44 -15.08
N PHE A 390 18.71 -4.44 -16.40
CA PHE A 390 18.09 -5.48 -17.22
C PHE A 390 19.11 -6.06 -18.19
N MET A 391 19.58 -7.28 -17.94
CA MET A 391 20.49 -7.99 -18.82
C MET A 391 19.71 -8.92 -19.74
N PHE A 392 20.07 -8.95 -21.02
CA PHE A 392 19.42 -9.82 -22.00
C PHE A 392 20.31 -11.01 -22.33
N ARG A 393 19.80 -12.22 -22.11
CA ARG A 393 20.50 -13.48 -22.37
C ARG A 393 19.76 -14.32 -23.39
N HIS A 394 20.50 -14.96 -24.30
CA HIS A 394 19.92 -16.00 -25.14
C HIS A 394 19.94 -17.34 -24.40
N ARG A 395 18.78 -18.01 -24.33
CA ARG A 395 18.69 -19.35 -23.79
C ARG A 395 18.65 -20.40 -24.89
N SER A 396 19.60 -21.34 -24.87
CA SER A 396 19.65 -22.45 -25.85
C SER A 396 18.84 -23.64 -25.35
N SER A 397 18.33 -24.48 -26.25
CA SER A 397 17.71 -25.76 -25.87
C SER A 397 18.73 -26.76 -25.31
N LEU A 398 20.00 -26.63 -25.71
CA LEU A 398 21.11 -27.51 -25.30
C LEU A 398 21.93 -26.88 -24.18
N GLU A 399 22.12 -27.60 -23.08
CA GLU A 399 22.76 -27.07 -21.87
C GLU A 399 24.22 -26.67 -22.11
N SER A 400 24.96 -27.43 -22.92
CA SER A 400 26.36 -27.15 -23.25
C SER A 400 26.53 -25.83 -24.01
N LYS A 401 25.57 -25.48 -24.87
CA LYS A 401 25.56 -24.20 -25.58
C LYS A 401 25.09 -23.08 -24.64
N ASP A 402 24.08 -23.34 -23.83
CA ASP A 402 23.50 -22.36 -22.90
C ASP A 402 24.50 -21.85 -21.85
N LYS A 403 25.31 -22.74 -21.27
CA LYS A 403 26.33 -22.38 -20.29
C LYS A 403 27.41 -21.44 -20.85
N GLY A 404 27.70 -21.52 -22.15
CA GLY A 404 28.66 -20.65 -22.82
C GLY A 404 28.09 -19.33 -23.33
N GLU A 405 26.76 -19.17 -23.34
CA GLU A 405 26.12 -17.95 -23.81
C GLU A 405 26.26 -16.82 -22.78
N LYS A 406 26.86 -15.72 -23.22
CA LYS A 406 27.00 -14.47 -22.44
C LYS A 406 25.79 -13.58 -22.66
N ASN A 407 25.61 -12.62 -21.75
CA ASN A 407 24.64 -11.55 -21.94
C ASN A 407 25.04 -10.73 -23.17
N PHE A 408 24.07 -10.46 -24.05
CA PHE A 408 24.35 -9.85 -25.35
C PHE A 408 23.98 -8.36 -25.41
N ALA A 409 23.18 -7.90 -24.47
CA ALA A 409 22.73 -6.53 -24.36
C ALA A 409 22.29 -6.22 -22.93
N MET A 410 22.12 -4.95 -22.63
CA MET A 410 21.81 -4.43 -21.31
C MET A 410 20.97 -3.14 -21.41
N SER A 411 20.01 -2.94 -20.50
CA SER A 411 19.27 -1.68 -20.31
C SER A 411 19.20 -1.34 -18.83
N TYR A 412 19.09 -0.07 -18.47
CA TYR A 412 18.92 0.32 -17.08
C TYR A 412 17.97 1.50 -16.93
N VAL A 413 17.48 1.71 -15.71
CA VAL A 413 16.64 2.85 -15.37
C VAL A 413 16.85 3.25 -13.91
N LYS A 414 17.01 4.54 -13.63
CA LYS A 414 17.02 5.06 -12.25
C LYS A 414 15.59 5.20 -11.74
N LEU A 415 15.33 4.77 -10.51
CA LEU A 415 14.01 4.87 -9.89
C LEU A 415 13.70 6.27 -9.35
N MET A 416 14.75 7.06 -9.10
CA MET A 416 14.66 8.47 -8.76
C MET A 416 15.36 9.31 -9.83
N LYS A 417 14.75 10.46 -10.13
CA LYS A 417 15.32 11.47 -11.02
C LYS A 417 16.29 12.36 -10.26
N ASP A 418 17.09 13.11 -11.00
CA ASP A 418 18.08 14.03 -10.42
C ASP A 418 17.43 15.21 -9.66
N ASP A 419 16.14 15.49 -9.90
CA ASP A 419 15.34 16.46 -9.14
C ASP A 419 14.82 15.93 -7.78
N GLY A 420 15.08 14.65 -7.49
CA GLY A 420 14.66 13.97 -6.26
C GLY A 420 13.24 13.41 -6.29
N THR A 421 12.50 13.55 -7.40
CA THR A 421 11.19 12.88 -7.58
C THR A 421 11.37 11.43 -8.02
N THR A 422 10.34 10.62 -7.80
CA THR A 422 10.33 9.25 -8.34
C THR A 422 10.05 9.22 -9.83
N LEU A 423 10.45 8.14 -10.48
CA LEU A 423 10.09 7.85 -11.85
C LEU A 423 8.56 7.89 -12.03
N HIS A 424 8.08 8.60 -13.04
CA HIS A 424 6.66 8.69 -13.36
C HIS A 424 6.05 7.33 -13.69
N ASP A 425 4.80 7.16 -13.29
CA ASP A 425 4.01 6.00 -13.67
C ASP A 425 3.75 5.99 -15.18
N GLY A 426 3.70 4.79 -15.76
CA GLY A 426 3.41 4.59 -17.17
C GLY A 426 4.44 3.74 -17.89
N CYS A 427 4.45 3.82 -19.21
CA CYS A 427 5.33 3.05 -20.07
C CYS A 427 6.64 3.79 -20.35
N HIS A 428 7.75 3.05 -20.33
CA HIS A 428 9.10 3.57 -20.52
C HIS A 428 9.82 2.75 -21.59
N ASP A 429 10.22 3.41 -22.67
CA ASP A 429 11.05 2.81 -23.72
C ASP A 429 12.51 3.02 -23.39
N LEU A 430 13.17 1.94 -22.96
CA LEU A 430 14.56 1.96 -22.53
C LEU A 430 15.51 1.77 -23.70
N ILE A 431 16.68 2.40 -23.60
CA ILE A 431 17.75 2.21 -24.55
C ILE A 431 18.42 0.85 -24.30
N VAL A 432 18.62 0.09 -25.38
CA VAL A 432 19.34 -1.18 -25.35
C VAL A 432 20.82 -0.94 -25.68
N LEU A 433 21.69 -1.14 -24.70
CA LEU A 433 23.13 -0.98 -24.78
C LEU A 433 23.82 -2.32 -25.12
N LYS A 434 24.91 -2.24 -25.91
CA LYS A 434 25.71 -3.39 -26.36
C LYS A 434 27.20 -3.15 -26.18
N GLY A 435 27.92 -4.19 -25.81
CA GLY A 435 29.37 -4.14 -25.55
C GLY A 435 29.85 -5.42 -24.88
N ASP A 436 30.99 -5.35 -24.19
CA ASP A 436 31.50 -6.49 -23.44
C ASP A 436 30.73 -6.68 -22.12
N SER A 437 30.57 -7.94 -21.68
CA SER A 437 29.78 -8.30 -20.50
C SER A 437 30.27 -7.61 -19.23
N LYS A 438 31.60 -7.48 -19.07
CA LYS A 438 32.18 -6.78 -17.90
C LYS A 438 31.84 -5.29 -17.89
N LYS A 439 31.75 -4.66 -19.06
CA LYS A 439 31.39 -3.25 -19.21
C LYS A 439 29.90 -3.01 -19.03
N MET A 440 29.05 -3.98 -19.38
CA MET A 440 27.62 -3.94 -19.07
C MET A 440 27.34 -4.04 -17.57
N GLU A 441 28.25 -4.64 -16.80
CA GLU A 441 28.11 -4.75 -15.36
C GLU A 441 28.63 -3.53 -14.59
N ASP A 442 29.55 -2.77 -15.19
CA ASP A 442 30.19 -1.58 -14.64
C ASP A 442 29.25 -0.36 -14.65
N ALA A 443 28.74 0.03 -13.48
CA ALA A 443 27.82 1.16 -13.33
C ALA A 443 28.40 2.49 -13.84
N SER A 444 29.71 2.71 -13.68
CA SER A 444 30.35 3.92 -14.18
C SER A 444 30.31 4.04 -15.71
N ALA A 445 30.23 2.91 -16.42
CA ALA A 445 30.23 2.87 -17.88
C ALA A 445 28.85 3.16 -18.49
N TYR A 446 27.75 2.74 -17.84
CA TYR A 446 26.41 2.94 -18.38
C TYR A 446 25.63 4.08 -17.70
N LEU A 447 25.86 4.41 -16.43
CA LEU A 447 25.08 5.45 -15.74
C LEU A 447 25.27 6.85 -16.34
N THR A 448 26.37 7.08 -17.07
CA THR A 448 26.66 8.34 -17.79
C THR A 448 25.89 8.45 -19.12
N LEU A 449 25.29 7.36 -19.60
CA LEU A 449 24.53 7.33 -20.85
C LEU A 449 23.05 7.70 -20.59
N PRO A 450 22.26 8.03 -21.61
CA PRO A 450 20.82 8.15 -21.43
C PRO A 450 20.17 6.76 -21.24
N SER A 451 19.21 6.67 -20.33
CA SER A 451 18.42 5.46 -20.07
C SER A 451 17.18 5.32 -20.95
N TYR A 452 16.59 6.46 -21.39
CA TYR A 452 15.36 6.50 -22.19
C TYR A 452 15.61 6.88 -23.63
N ARG A 453 14.79 6.32 -24.53
CA ARG A 453 14.78 6.74 -25.92
C ARG A 453 14.04 8.06 -26.06
N HIS A 454 14.77 9.17 -26.25
CA HIS A 454 14.14 10.42 -26.64
C HIS A 454 13.65 10.33 -28.10
N TYR A 455 12.32 10.35 -28.30
CA TYR A 455 11.73 10.65 -29.60
C TYR A 455 11.87 12.15 -29.88
N SER A 456 13.08 12.63 -30.15
CA SER A 456 13.23 13.96 -30.76
C SER A 456 12.83 13.86 -32.23
N GLU A 457 11.80 14.62 -32.62
CA GLU A 457 11.43 14.88 -34.00
C GLU A 457 12.58 15.60 -34.75
N ASN A 458 13.58 14.85 -35.22
CA ASN A 458 14.46 15.32 -36.28
C ASN A 458 14.14 14.54 -37.56
N LYS A 459 12.98 14.85 -38.15
CA LYS A 459 12.82 14.74 -39.61
C LYS A 459 13.74 15.77 -40.24
N GLY A 460 14.95 15.38 -40.62
CA GLY A 460 15.78 16.21 -41.51
C GLY A 460 17.27 16.35 -41.21
N ALA A 461 17.86 15.56 -40.32
CA ALA A 461 19.33 15.50 -40.24
C ALA A 461 19.82 14.18 -40.83
N THR A 462 20.53 14.29 -41.95
CA THR A 462 21.32 13.24 -42.59
C THR A 462 22.08 12.41 -41.56
N LEU A 463 22.07 11.09 -41.74
CA LEU A 463 22.73 10.09 -40.92
C LEU A 463 24.21 10.44 -40.66
N SER A 464 24.49 11.10 -39.55
CA SER A 464 25.80 11.08 -38.92
C SER A 464 25.95 9.72 -38.23
N ARG A 465 26.82 8.87 -38.78
CA ARG A 465 27.31 7.64 -38.13
C ARG A 465 28.22 7.99 -36.94
N SER A 466 27.68 8.65 -35.93
CA SER A 466 28.33 8.78 -34.64
C SER A 466 27.85 7.62 -33.75
N SER A 467 28.47 6.45 -33.95
CA SER A 467 28.49 5.42 -32.91
C SER A 467 29.31 5.98 -31.74
N SER A 468 28.67 6.78 -30.90
CA SER A 468 29.26 7.33 -29.68
C SER A 468 29.48 6.17 -28.69
N SER A 469 30.63 5.52 -28.82
CA SER A 469 31.13 4.54 -27.86
C SER A 469 31.67 5.26 -26.61
N VAL A 470 30.81 6.00 -25.91
CA VAL A 470 31.18 6.59 -24.62
C VAL A 470 31.15 5.45 -23.59
N GLY A 471 32.27 5.19 -22.91
CA GLY A 471 32.38 4.14 -21.89
C GLY A 471 32.55 2.70 -22.42
N GLY A 472 32.75 2.49 -23.73
CA GLY A 472 32.91 1.15 -24.32
C GLY A 472 31.60 0.40 -24.56
N LEU A 473 30.46 1.08 -24.41
CA LEU A 473 29.13 0.60 -24.76
C LEU A 473 28.60 1.34 -25.98
N SER A 474 27.79 0.66 -26.79
CA SER A 474 27.17 1.19 -28.00
C SER A 474 25.65 1.10 -27.89
N ILE A 475 24.94 2.09 -28.43
CA ILE A 475 23.48 2.14 -28.42
C ILE A 475 22.93 1.32 -29.59
N SER A 476 22.06 0.34 -29.32
CA SER A 476 21.35 -0.42 -30.34
C SER A 476 20.17 0.41 -30.87
N SER A 477 20.17 0.74 -32.16
CA SER A 477 19.05 1.44 -32.81
C SER A 477 17.92 0.50 -33.24
N ARG A 478 18.19 -0.80 -33.32
CA ARG A 478 17.27 -1.83 -33.83
C ARG A 478 16.48 -2.56 -32.75
N ASP A 479 17.04 -2.67 -31.55
CA ASP A 479 16.36 -3.36 -30.46
C ASP A 479 15.53 -2.37 -29.64
N VAL A 480 14.40 -2.85 -29.13
CA VAL A 480 13.49 -2.09 -28.27
C VAL A 480 13.21 -2.90 -27.02
N PHE A 481 13.16 -2.23 -25.87
CA PHE A 481 12.72 -2.83 -24.63
C PHE A 481 11.85 -1.83 -23.87
N SER A 482 10.63 -2.25 -23.54
CA SER A 482 9.65 -1.41 -22.87
C SER A 482 9.28 -2.01 -21.51
N ILE A 483 9.29 -1.17 -20.48
CA ILE A 483 8.78 -1.51 -19.14
C ILE A 483 7.62 -0.58 -18.80
N SER A 484 6.85 -0.95 -17.78
CA SER A 484 5.93 -0.02 -17.13
C SER A 484 6.21 0.06 -15.64
N THR A 485 6.10 1.26 -15.07
CA THR A 485 6.24 1.48 -13.63
C THR A 485 4.94 1.96 -13.02
N LEU A 486 4.69 1.52 -11.79
CA LEU A 486 3.61 2.00 -10.94
C LEU A 486 4.15 2.15 -9.52
N VAL A 487 4.25 3.40 -9.05
CA VAL A 487 4.77 3.77 -7.73
C VAL A 487 3.60 3.98 -6.76
N CYS A 488 3.50 3.11 -5.77
CA CYS A 488 2.52 3.20 -4.69
C CYS A 488 3.23 3.62 -3.40
N SER A 489 3.59 4.90 -3.30
CA SER A 489 4.30 5.45 -2.14
C SER A 489 3.51 6.57 -1.46
N THR A 490 3.39 6.52 -0.12
CA THR A 490 2.91 7.63 0.71
C THR A 490 4.05 8.53 1.19
N LYS A 491 5.29 8.27 0.75
CA LYS A 491 6.47 9.05 1.13
C LYS A 491 7.27 9.63 -0.04
N LEU A 492 7.09 9.07 -1.23
CA LEU A 492 7.79 9.51 -2.44
C LEU A 492 6.80 10.01 -3.50
N THR A 493 6.85 11.31 -3.78
CA THR A 493 6.01 11.98 -4.79
C THR A 493 6.68 11.96 -6.18
N GLN A 494 5.86 12.09 -7.21
CA GLN A 494 6.29 12.23 -8.61
C GLN A 494 6.25 13.70 -9.06
N ASN A 495 5.75 14.61 -8.22
CA ASN A 495 5.58 16.01 -8.53
C ASN A 495 6.64 16.88 -7.85
N VAL A 496 7.32 17.67 -8.67
CA VAL A 496 8.43 18.53 -8.25
C VAL A 496 7.96 19.63 -7.29
N GLY A 497 6.78 20.21 -7.52
CA GLY A 497 6.23 21.27 -6.68
C GLY A 497 5.85 20.77 -5.28
N LEU A 498 5.17 19.62 -5.22
CA LEU A 498 4.84 18.98 -3.95
C LEU A 498 6.10 18.52 -3.20
N LEU A 499 7.07 17.92 -3.91
CA LEU A 499 8.35 17.56 -3.31
C LEU A 499 9.11 18.77 -2.76
N GLY A 500 9.09 19.88 -3.51
CA GLY A 500 9.69 21.15 -3.10
C GLY A 500 9.08 21.69 -1.81
N LEU A 501 7.76 21.55 -1.64
CA LEU A 501 7.07 21.89 -0.40
C LEU A 501 7.42 20.92 0.74
N LEU A 502 7.40 19.61 0.51
CA LEU A 502 7.71 18.62 1.54
C LEU A 502 9.16 18.70 2.03
N LYS A 503 10.09 19.05 1.14
CA LYS A 503 11.52 19.26 1.43
C LYS A 503 11.91 20.75 1.45
N TRP A 504 10.99 21.62 1.86
CA TRP A 504 11.17 23.08 1.80
C TRP A 504 12.45 23.58 2.50
N ARG A 505 12.84 22.94 3.62
CA ARG A 505 14.08 23.28 4.35
C ARG A 505 15.37 23.12 3.54
N MET A 506 15.36 22.29 2.50
CA MET A 506 16.53 22.09 1.62
C MET A 506 16.74 23.26 0.65
N ARG A 507 15.67 23.97 0.28
CA ARG A 507 15.68 25.08 -0.70
C ARG A 507 14.69 26.18 -0.26
N PRO A 508 14.95 26.88 0.86
CA PRO A 508 14.04 27.89 1.39
C PRO A 508 13.77 29.05 0.42
N GLN A 509 14.71 29.35 -0.47
CA GLN A 509 14.56 30.38 -1.50
C GLN A 509 13.45 30.12 -2.53
N LEU A 510 13.00 28.87 -2.68
CA LEU A 510 11.91 28.50 -3.61
C LEU A 510 10.56 28.34 -2.89
N LEU A 511 10.48 28.68 -1.60
CA LEU A 511 9.31 28.39 -0.77
C LEU A 511 8.04 29.07 -1.27
N GLN A 512 8.12 30.37 -1.59
CA GLN A 512 6.98 31.12 -2.12
C GLN A 512 6.46 30.49 -3.42
N GLU A 513 7.36 30.17 -4.36
CA GLU A 513 7.02 29.54 -5.64
C GLU A 513 6.40 28.14 -5.43
N ASN A 514 6.90 27.36 -4.48
CA ASN A 514 6.36 26.03 -4.16
C ASN A 514 4.95 26.11 -3.54
N LEU A 515 4.70 27.10 -2.68
CA LEU A 515 3.36 27.34 -2.09
C LEU A 515 2.34 27.76 -3.16
N GLU A 516 2.74 28.59 -4.12
CA GLU A 516 1.88 28.96 -5.25
C GLU A 516 1.62 27.76 -6.18
N LYS A 517 2.66 26.96 -6.47
CA LYS A 517 2.55 25.75 -7.29
C LYS A 517 1.65 24.68 -6.69
N LEU A 518 1.53 24.59 -5.36
CA LEU A 518 0.66 23.62 -4.69
C LEU A 518 -0.79 23.70 -5.19
N LYS A 519 -1.28 24.91 -5.50
CA LYS A 519 -2.64 25.14 -6.02
C LYS A 519 -2.88 24.55 -7.41
N ILE A 520 -1.81 24.16 -8.12
CA ILE A 520 -1.82 23.63 -9.50
C ILE A 520 -1.55 22.12 -9.51
N VAL A 521 -1.08 21.55 -8.39
CA VAL A 521 -0.82 20.10 -8.27
C VAL A 521 -2.13 19.32 -8.41
N ASP A 522 -2.06 18.13 -9.00
CA ASP A 522 -3.22 17.24 -9.07
C ASP A 522 -3.73 16.90 -7.66
N GLY A 523 -5.02 17.12 -7.45
CA GLY A 523 -5.67 16.84 -6.18
C GLY A 523 -5.49 15.40 -5.72
N GLU A 524 -5.40 14.43 -6.65
CA GLU A 524 -5.14 13.03 -6.29
C GLU A 524 -3.77 12.82 -5.64
N GLU A 525 -2.79 13.64 -5.99
CA GLU A 525 -1.46 13.58 -5.37
C GLU A 525 -1.47 14.29 -4.02
N VAL A 526 -2.10 15.47 -3.92
CA VAL A 526 -2.22 16.20 -2.65
C VAL A 526 -2.89 15.36 -1.57
N VAL A 527 -3.99 14.65 -1.89
CA VAL A 527 -4.69 13.81 -0.91
C VAL A 527 -3.88 12.57 -0.47
N LYS A 528 -3.00 12.04 -1.32
CA LYS A 528 -2.09 10.94 -0.94
C LYS A 528 -1.07 11.36 0.11
N PHE A 529 -0.62 12.62 0.04
CA PHE A 529 0.34 13.22 0.97
C PHE A 529 -0.35 14.21 1.92
N LEU A 530 -1.65 14.05 2.20
CA LEU A 530 -2.44 15.06 2.92
C LEU A 530 -1.82 15.40 4.28
N GLN A 531 -1.47 14.37 5.06
CA GLN A 531 -0.82 14.54 6.36
C GLN A 531 0.51 15.31 6.22
N ASP A 532 1.44 14.81 5.41
CA ASP A 532 2.77 15.40 5.26
C ASP A 532 2.70 16.84 4.67
N THR A 533 1.70 17.11 3.83
CA THR A 533 1.46 18.44 3.24
C THR A 533 0.95 19.42 4.30
N LEU A 534 -0.04 19.03 5.12
CA LEU A 534 -0.56 19.84 6.21
C LEU A 534 0.53 20.10 7.26
N ASP A 535 1.30 19.06 7.63
CA ASP A 535 2.43 19.19 8.55
C ASP A 535 3.47 20.17 8.00
N ALA A 536 3.82 20.10 6.70
CA ALA A 536 4.73 21.05 6.07
C ALA A 536 4.20 22.49 6.15
N LEU A 537 2.93 22.71 5.80
CA LEU A 537 2.28 24.03 5.84
C LEU A 537 2.31 24.65 7.24
N PHE A 538 1.91 23.90 8.27
CA PHE A 538 1.93 24.40 9.63
C PHE A 538 3.36 24.59 10.17
N ASN A 539 4.30 23.72 9.82
CA ASN A 539 5.71 23.89 10.19
C ASN A 539 6.31 25.16 9.58
N ILE A 540 6.01 25.47 8.31
CA ILE A 540 6.43 26.73 7.66
C ILE A 540 5.88 27.93 8.45
N MET A 541 4.59 27.88 8.82
CA MET A 541 3.95 28.94 9.59
C MET A 541 4.58 29.13 10.98
N MET A 542 5.04 28.05 11.62
CA MET A 542 5.64 28.10 12.97
C MET A 542 7.11 28.53 12.95
N GLU A 543 7.90 28.06 11.99
CA GLU A 543 9.32 28.44 11.88
C GLU A 543 9.50 29.92 11.48
N HIS A 544 8.61 30.45 10.65
CA HIS A 544 8.58 31.87 10.32
C HIS A 544 7.67 32.68 11.27
N SER A 545 7.65 32.35 12.56
CA SER A 545 6.75 33.00 13.53
C SER A 545 6.92 34.52 13.65
N GLN A 546 8.12 35.03 13.37
CA GLN A 546 8.47 36.47 13.45
C GLN A 546 8.15 37.26 12.16
N SER A 547 7.88 36.56 11.05
CA SER A 547 7.52 37.17 9.76
C SER A 547 6.08 36.80 9.40
N ASN A 548 5.35 37.75 8.84
CA ASN A 548 3.99 37.52 8.32
C ASN A 548 3.98 37.24 6.81
N GLU A 549 5.16 37.14 6.19
CA GLU A 549 5.34 37.03 4.74
C GLU A 549 4.68 35.77 4.16
N TYR A 550 4.78 34.64 4.85
CA TYR A 550 4.24 33.35 4.40
C TYR A 550 2.84 33.03 4.93
N ASP A 551 2.34 33.79 5.91
CA ASP A 551 1.08 33.47 6.62
C ASP A 551 -0.11 33.44 5.67
N ILE A 552 -0.20 34.42 4.75
CA ILE A 552 -1.25 34.51 3.74
C ILE A 552 -1.15 33.34 2.75
N LEU A 553 0.05 33.01 2.28
CA LEU A 553 0.27 31.93 1.31
C LEU A 553 -0.07 30.56 1.89
N VAL A 554 0.31 30.31 3.14
CA VAL A 554 -0.01 29.07 3.86
C VAL A 554 -1.52 28.98 4.12
N PHE A 555 -2.16 30.08 4.51
CA PHE A 555 -3.61 30.11 4.71
C PHE A 555 -4.35 29.80 3.40
N ASP A 556 -3.97 30.46 2.31
CA ASP A 556 -4.52 30.20 0.98
C ASP A 556 -4.36 28.73 0.53
N ALA A 557 -3.19 28.14 0.78
CA ALA A 557 -2.91 26.73 0.52
C ALA A 557 -3.81 25.81 1.36
N LEU A 558 -4.04 26.15 2.64
CA LEU A 558 -4.94 25.41 3.52
C LEU A 558 -6.40 25.47 3.02
N ILE A 559 -6.87 26.65 2.60
CA ILE A 559 -8.22 26.81 2.02
C ILE A 559 -8.35 26.01 0.72
N TYR A 560 -7.30 25.98 -0.10
CA TYR A 560 -7.28 25.15 -1.31
C TYR A 560 -7.42 23.66 -0.98
N ILE A 561 -6.65 23.13 -0.02
CA ILE A 561 -6.73 21.72 0.40
C ILE A 561 -8.11 21.38 0.96
N ILE A 562 -8.68 22.23 1.83
CA ILE A 562 -10.02 22.01 2.39
C ILE A 562 -11.07 22.07 1.27
N GLY A 563 -10.95 23.01 0.33
CA GLY A 563 -11.82 23.13 -0.84
C GLY A 563 -11.74 21.90 -1.75
N LEU A 564 -10.56 21.31 -1.90
CA LEU A 564 -10.35 20.06 -2.63
C LEU A 564 -11.09 18.89 -1.96
N ILE A 565 -10.99 18.76 -0.64
CA ILE A 565 -11.65 17.69 0.14
C ILE A 565 -13.18 17.84 0.17
N ALA A 566 -13.67 19.08 0.04
CA ALA A 566 -15.10 19.37 -0.08
C ALA A 566 -15.70 18.91 -1.43
N ASP A 567 -14.88 18.62 -2.44
CA ASP A 567 -15.34 18.06 -3.71
C ASP A 567 -15.89 16.63 -3.49
N ARG A 568 -16.99 16.30 -4.18
CA ARG A 568 -17.59 14.96 -4.17
C ARG A 568 -16.59 13.86 -4.53
N LYS A 569 -15.59 14.15 -5.36
CA LYS A 569 -14.52 13.21 -5.73
C LYS A 569 -13.68 12.77 -4.51
N PHE A 570 -13.51 13.65 -3.54
CA PHE A 570 -12.63 13.47 -2.38
C PHE A 570 -13.37 13.49 -1.04
N GLN A 571 -14.71 13.38 -1.06
CA GLN A 571 -15.54 13.49 0.14
C GLN A 571 -15.15 12.47 1.22
N HIS A 572 -14.64 11.31 0.83
CA HIS A 572 -14.14 10.28 1.76
C HIS A 572 -12.92 10.75 2.57
N PHE A 573 -12.15 11.74 2.10
CA PHE A 573 -11.03 12.31 2.84
C PHE A 573 -11.46 13.29 3.96
N ASN A 574 -12.76 13.61 4.09
CA ASN A 574 -13.23 14.40 5.24
C ASN A 574 -12.94 13.67 6.57
N THR A 575 -13.08 12.35 6.61
CA THR A 575 -12.73 11.58 7.82
C THR A 575 -11.23 11.54 8.07
N VAL A 576 -10.42 11.50 7.01
CA VAL A 576 -8.95 11.58 7.10
C VAL A 576 -8.53 12.93 7.67
N LEU A 577 -9.13 14.03 7.19
CA LEU A 577 -8.87 15.38 7.69
C LEU A 577 -9.28 15.52 9.16
N GLU A 578 -10.45 15.00 9.53
CA GLU A 578 -10.93 15.02 10.92
C GLU A 578 -9.99 14.20 11.84
N ALA A 579 -9.58 13.01 11.41
CA ALA A 579 -8.62 12.18 12.14
C ALA A 579 -7.27 12.88 12.30
N TYR A 580 -6.78 13.57 11.27
CA TYR A 580 -5.55 14.36 11.34
C TYR A 580 -5.67 15.47 12.38
N ILE A 581 -6.75 16.26 12.36
CA ILE A 581 -6.98 17.35 13.33
C ILE A 581 -7.00 16.79 14.77
N GLN A 582 -7.65 15.66 14.99
CA GLN A 582 -7.79 15.10 16.32
C GLN A 582 -6.51 14.43 16.82
N GLN A 583 -5.82 13.64 15.99
CA GLN A 583 -4.79 12.71 16.44
C GLN A 583 -3.34 13.12 16.09
N HIS A 584 -3.13 13.88 15.00
CA HIS A 584 -1.78 14.15 14.48
C HIS A 584 -1.38 15.63 14.51
N PHE A 585 -2.35 16.54 14.42
CA PHE A 585 -2.08 17.96 14.43
C PHE A 585 -1.43 18.42 15.74
N SER A 586 -0.29 19.11 15.64
CA SER A 586 0.57 19.46 16.77
C SER A 586 0.98 20.94 16.85
N ALA A 587 0.50 21.80 15.93
CA ALA A 587 0.91 23.20 15.89
C ALA A 587 0.17 24.06 16.93
N THR A 588 0.82 24.35 18.06
CA THR A 588 0.22 24.99 19.25
C THR A 588 0.02 26.51 19.11
N LEU A 589 0.83 27.20 18.30
CA LEU A 589 0.71 28.66 18.09
C LEU A 589 -0.02 29.04 16.80
N ALA A 590 -0.43 28.05 15.99
CA ALA A 590 -1.11 28.28 14.72
C ALA A 590 -2.41 29.09 14.87
N TYR A 591 -3.15 28.93 15.98
CA TYR A 591 -4.40 29.66 16.21
C TYR A 591 -4.25 31.19 16.11
N LYS A 592 -3.15 31.77 16.60
CA LYS A 592 -2.92 33.23 16.58
C LYS A 592 -2.77 33.75 15.16
N LYS A 593 -1.99 33.06 14.34
CA LYS A 593 -1.74 33.42 12.94
C LYS A 593 -2.97 33.18 12.08
N LEU A 594 -3.61 32.02 12.18
CA LEU A 594 -4.85 31.71 11.46
C LEU A 594 -5.96 32.72 11.76
N MET A 595 -6.13 33.11 13.02
CA MET A 595 -7.14 34.09 13.43
C MET A 595 -6.82 35.50 12.92
N THR A 596 -5.54 35.88 12.91
CA THR A 596 -5.09 37.15 12.35
C THR A 596 -5.41 37.23 10.85
N VAL A 597 -5.02 36.22 10.07
CA VAL A 597 -5.26 36.19 8.62
C VAL A 597 -6.76 36.14 8.30
N LEU A 598 -7.53 35.33 9.03
CA LEU A 598 -8.98 35.27 8.87
C LEU A 598 -9.65 36.62 9.14
N LYS A 599 -9.21 37.33 10.20
CA LYS A 599 -9.70 38.68 10.50
C LYS A 599 -9.36 39.65 9.38
N THR A 600 -8.13 39.61 8.84
CA THR A 600 -7.74 40.46 7.72
C THR A 600 -8.64 40.27 6.51
N TYR A 601 -8.95 39.03 6.12
CA TYR A 601 -9.86 38.77 4.99
C TYR A 601 -11.29 39.24 5.24
N LEU A 602 -11.81 39.06 6.46
CA LEU A 602 -13.13 39.57 6.84
C LEU A 602 -13.17 41.11 6.82
N ASP A 603 -12.14 41.77 7.37
CA ASP A 603 -12.01 43.22 7.40
C ASP A 603 -11.91 43.79 5.97
N THR A 604 -11.08 43.20 5.09
CA THR A 604 -10.98 43.59 3.68
C THR A 604 -12.31 43.45 2.94
N SER A 605 -13.01 42.32 3.13
CA SER A 605 -14.34 42.12 2.54
C SER A 605 -15.37 43.12 3.09
N SER A 606 -15.31 43.47 4.37
CA SER A 606 -16.23 44.44 4.99
C SER A 606 -16.06 45.87 4.46
N ARG A 607 -14.86 46.18 3.94
CA ARG A 607 -14.53 47.47 3.31
C ARG A 607 -14.96 47.55 1.84
N GLY A 608 -15.54 46.48 1.28
CA GLY A 608 -15.99 46.43 -0.11
C GLY A 608 -14.87 46.26 -1.14
N GLU A 609 -13.65 45.92 -0.70
CA GLU A 609 -12.52 45.61 -1.57
C GLU A 609 -12.66 44.20 -2.17
N GLN A 610 -12.14 43.98 -3.40
CA GLN A 610 -12.18 42.66 -4.01
C GLN A 610 -11.30 41.67 -3.25
N CYS A 611 -11.93 40.73 -2.55
CA CYS A 611 -11.27 39.64 -1.85
C CYS A 611 -11.65 38.30 -2.51
N GLU A 612 -11.01 37.95 -3.63
CA GLU A 612 -11.29 36.69 -4.37
C GLU A 612 -11.32 35.41 -3.49
N PRO A 613 -10.48 35.25 -2.45
CA PRO A 613 -10.51 34.03 -1.63
C PRO A 613 -11.71 33.93 -0.67
N ILE A 614 -12.44 35.02 -0.39
CA ILE A 614 -13.36 35.09 0.77
C ILE A 614 -14.46 34.02 0.72
N LEU A 615 -15.03 33.77 -0.46
CA LEU A 615 -16.09 32.78 -0.63
C LEU A 615 -15.58 31.35 -0.34
N ARG A 616 -14.34 31.05 -0.75
CA ARG A 616 -13.71 29.75 -0.47
C ARG A 616 -13.37 29.62 1.01
N THR A 617 -12.88 30.70 1.63
CA THR A 617 -12.60 30.77 3.07
C THR A 617 -13.86 30.53 3.89
N LEU A 618 -14.98 31.17 3.54
CA LEU A 618 -16.27 30.98 4.22
C LEU A 618 -16.82 29.55 4.07
N LYS A 619 -16.61 28.91 2.91
CA LYS A 619 -16.96 27.50 2.71
C LYS A 619 -16.10 26.54 3.53
N ALA A 620 -14.82 26.87 3.73
CA ALA A 620 -13.88 26.08 4.51
C ALA A 620 -13.88 26.43 6.02
N LEU A 621 -14.75 27.36 6.44
CA LEU A 621 -14.71 27.99 7.76
C LEU A 621 -14.84 26.98 8.90
N GLU A 622 -15.65 25.94 8.73
CA GLU A 622 -15.81 24.85 9.70
C GLU A 622 -14.46 24.22 10.06
N TYR A 623 -13.70 23.77 9.06
CA TYR A 623 -12.40 23.12 9.27
C TYR A 623 -11.33 24.11 9.75
N VAL A 624 -11.35 25.35 9.26
CA VAL A 624 -10.45 26.41 9.75
C VAL A 624 -10.65 26.63 11.26
N PHE A 625 -11.90 26.70 11.73
CA PHE A 625 -12.18 26.80 13.16
C PHE A 625 -11.78 25.56 13.94
N LYS A 626 -11.99 24.36 13.40
CA LYS A 626 -11.51 23.12 14.03
C LYS A 626 -9.99 23.16 14.26
N PHE A 627 -9.20 23.62 13.29
CA PHE A 627 -7.75 23.82 13.46
C PHE A 627 -7.44 24.86 14.55
N ILE A 628 -8.12 26.01 14.55
CA ILE A 628 -7.93 27.07 15.55
C ILE A 628 -8.22 26.56 16.97
N VAL A 629 -9.36 25.89 17.16
CA VAL A 629 -9.79 25.35 18.46
C VAL A 629 -8.84 24.28 18.94
N ARG A 630 -8.45 23.34 18.06
CA ARG A 630 -7.49 22.29 18.41
C ARG A 630 -6.13 22.87 18.80
N SER A 631 -5.63 23.82 18.02
CA SER A 631 -4.37 24.53 18.30
C SER A 631 -4.40 25.23 19.67
N ARG A 632 -5.50 25.93 19.99
CA ARG A 632 -5.66 26.58 21.31
C ARG A 632 -5.76 25.58 22.46
N THR A 633 -6.42 24.45 22.24
CA THR A 633 -6.53 23.36 23.24
C THR A 633 -5.15 22.77 23.55
N LEU A 634 -4.37 22.45 22.52
CA LEU A 634 -3.00 21.94 22.66
C LEU A 634 -2.09 22.95 23.38
N PHE A 635 -2.23 24.24 23.07
CA PHE A 635 -1.48 25.29 23.78
C PHE A 635 -1.88 25.36 25.27
N SER A 636 -3.17 25.25 25.59
CA SER A 636 -3.63 25.24 26.98
C SER A 636 -3.10 24.04 27.77
N GLN A 637 -2.99 22.87 27.13
CA GLN A 637 -2.44 21.65 27.73
C GLN A 637 -0.93 21.71 28.00
N LEU A 638 -0.21 22.63 27.35
CA LEU A 638 1.22 22.86 27.59
C LEU A 638 1.47 23.92 28.68
N GLU A 639 0.51 24.83 28.90
CA GLU A 639 0.57 25.83 29.98
C GLU A 639 0.08 25.28 31.34
N SER A 640 -0.70 24.19 31.33
CA SER A 640 -1.12 23.41 32.51
C SER A 640 -0.11 22.34 32.86
#